data_AF-A0A165ZME7-F1
#
_entry.id   AF-A0A165ZME7-F1
#
_cell.length_a   1.000
_cell.length_b   1.000
_cell.length_c   1.000
_cell.angle_alpha   90.00
_cell.angle_beta   90.00
_cell.angle_gamma   90.00
#
_symmetry.space_group_name_H-M   'P 1'
#
loop_
_entity.id
_entity.type
_entity.pdbx_description
1 polymer ?
#
loop_
_entity_poly.entity_id
_entity_poly.type
_entity_poly.pdbx_seq_one_letter_code
_entity_poly.pdbx_strand_id
1 'polypeptide(L)'
;MSSQVIGRLDDPSRYPPLTFPCLVSMLLSLPSGQIVVDSVEDAVSHLIPTVSRERALGARLHALIIGISTYERYPLRGAASDANAVHEYLRSKLDVPEHQIKKLRNEEATRAAIIQELTALSTRESINEGDPILIYFAGYGSSASEPQGWQTGWHHGRVDLLVPYDSLLSDKRKCVPPIPDRTIAALLQVIEEKKSDNTTLICDCCYSGSEEQTTGSFKLKRGLEPQNLAPIDSELDEPIWRRSYAVRCLVYVEPGFIFNFGGMRGKSHAYLSAYSGGEAANEDVVLRASGGQEEPLVQGEFTRALLNLLQNVATDKVSYNEVVRRFQSANPSLAPQYIGHGGDRLLFSARELGRTVYQLSHDGDRFILGAGAVQGVSVDAQFAIYPSQYFSVDETPLAQMFTTNVQLFSAELVFSPSSAASALVINDPLSYFAVQTRIGRSEGLHLHVPLSEDLVPVMSALAKDRVLSDVVRPAILLGEETQADLSVRAHDGGGRVEYLIRNPLIRKHGLMQLLETTPAIAEDVHSVLAAASKFFWHLHRSPGQQRLGDESFEIEMHQLESSQSLNHGYENIWKRPEGPAGKNIIHQGVVNLEADGRTAYGVRVENHSTRPLYVSVFYFDCSNLSIIEYYCSARPISPGTELTIGNNNGSGRPFKFYLPPDQSLDLGLVKFFISTDYVDLSRIVQDSPFQTAHTFHTNLQVPARPVSIDSQSEGWSTVLIPVLQHPPARGQS
;
A
#
# COMPACT_ATOMS: atom_id res chain seq x y z
N MET A 1 -21.50 23.50 -59.41
CA MET A 1 -21.50 22.51 -60.50
C MET A 1 -20.41 21.50 -60.13
N SER A 2 -20.76 20.38 -59.49
CA SER A 2 -20.89 19.04 -60.13
C SER A 2 -19.57 18.57 -60.75
N SER A 3 -19.03 17.37 -60.60
CA SER A 3 -19.31 16.15 -59.82
C SER A 3 -18.15 15.18 -60.13
N GLN A 4 -17.95 14.19 -59.26
CA GLN A 4 -16.99 13.07 -59.34
C GLN A 4 -16.97 12.30 -60.67
N VAL A 5 -15.83 11.65 -60.97
CA VAL A 5 -15.76 10.22 -61.34
C VAL A 5 -14.47 9.62 -60.78
N ILE A 6 -14.59 8.69 -59.83
CA ILE A 6 -13.54 7.76 -59.37
C ILE A 6 -13.66 6.49 -60.20
N GLY A 7 -12.59 6.08 -60.87
CA GLY A 7 -12.46 4.77 -61.50
C GLY A 7 -11.98 3.73 -60.47
N ARG A 8 -12.71 2.60 -60.39
CA ARG A 8 -12.30 1.36 -59.71
C ARG A 8 -11.20 0.64 -60.49
N LEU A 9 -10.38 -0.13 -59.74
CA LEU A 9 -9.56 -1.34 -60.03
C LEU A 9 -8.41 -1.27 -58.97
N ASP A 10 -8.01 -2.28 -58.18
CA ASP A 10 -7.89 -3.72 -58.40
C ASP A 10 -7.71 -4.51 -57.08
N ASP A 11 -8.22 -5.75 -57.10
CA ASP A 11 -7.64 -7.03 -56.62
C ASP A 11 -6.82 -7.11 -55.29
N PRO A 12 -7.36 -7.74 -54.22
CA PRO A 12 -6.64 -8.00 -52.97
C PRO A 12 -5.64 -9.17 -53.00
N SER A 13 -5.38 -9.81 -54.15
CA SER A 13 -4.54 -11.02 -54.23
C SER A 13 -3.05 -10.80 -54.49
N ARG A 14 -2.55 -9.55 -54.48
CA ARG A 14 -1.15 -9.22 -54.86
C ARG A 14 -0.16 -8.87 -53.74
N TYR A 15 -0.54 -8.92 -52.46
CA TYR A 15 0.43 -8.78 -51.38
C TYR A 15 0.70 -10.14 -50.74
N PRO A 16 1.95 -10.65 -50.73
CA PRO A 16 2.26 -11.86 -49.98
C PRO A 16 2.02 -11.58 -48.48
N PRO A 17 1.58 -12.57 -47.69
CA PRO A 17 1.47 -12.40 -46.25
C PRO A 17 2.84 -12.01 -45.70
N LEU A 18 2.88 -10.98 -44.86
CA LEU A 18 4.08 -10.60 -44.12
C LEU A 18 4.53 -11.81 -43.28
N THR A 19 5.54 -12.53 -43.76
CA THR A 19 6.11 -13.68 -43.04
C THR A 19 6.73 -13.19 -41.73
N PHE A 20 6.62 -13.99 -40.66
CA PHE A 20 7.13 -13.72 -39.30
C PHE A 20 8.54 -13.07 -39.24
N PRO A 21 9.53 -13.41 -40.10
CA PRO A 21 10.84 -12.75 -40.11
C PRO A 21 10.80 -11.26 -40.49
N CYS A 22 9.82 -10.82 -41.28
CA CYS A 22 9.66 -9.41 -41.67
C CYS A 22 9.20 -8.54 -40.51
N LEU A 23 8.31 -9.04 -39.64
CA LEU A 23 7.83 -8.34 -38.45
C LEU A 23 8.94 -8.18 -37.40
N VAL A 24 9.77 -9.22 -37.23
CA VAL A 24 10.94 -9.20 -36.35
C VAL A 24 12.02 -8.22 -36.87
N SER A 25 12.28 -8.22 -38.18
CA SER A 25 13.19 -7.24 -38.79
C SER A 25 12.68 -5.80 -38.65
N MET A 26 11.35 -5.58 -38.73
CA MET A 26 10.76 -4.25 -38.56
C MET A 26 10.85 -3.75 -37.10
N LEU A 27 10.69 -4.64 -36.10
CA LEU A 27 10.77 -4.29 -34.68
C LEU A 27 12.21 -4.10 -34.15
N LEU A 28 13.18 -4.80 -34.74
CA LEU A 28 14.61 -4.68 -34.40
C LEU A 28 15.29 -3.46 -35.06
N SER A 29 14.63 -2.81 -36.03
CA SER A 29 15.20 -1.69 -36.79
C SER A 29 14.70 -0.30 -36.37
N LEU A 30 13.84 -0.21 -35.35
CA LEU A 30 13.27 1.07 -34.92
C LEU A 30 14.27 1.83 -34.04
N PRO A 31 14.72 3.04 -34.42
CA PRO A 31 15.45 3.91 -33.51
C PRO A 31 14.52 4.36 -32.38
N SER A 32 15.05 4.45 -31.16
CA SER A 32 14.39 5.13 -30.06
C SER A 32 14.33 6.64 -30.35
N GLY A 33 13.31 7.08 -31.09
CA GLY A 33 13.12 8.48 -31.48
C GLY A 33 11.98 8.68 -32.47
N GLN A 34 11.03 9.52 -32.08
CA GLN A 34 9.82 10.02 -32.76
C GLN A 34 9.47 9.47 -34.15
N ILE A 35 8.35 8.74 -34.21
CA ILE A 35 7.54 8.62 -35.43
C ILE A 35 6.27 9.44 -35.21
N VAL A 36 6.09 10.47 -36.04
CA VAL A 36 4.82 11.18 -36.22
C VAL A 36 3.92 10.29 -37.06
N VAL A 37 2.78 9.88 -36.50
CA VAL A 37 1.64 9.29 -37.22
C VAL A 37 0.40 10.01 -36.71
N ASP A 38 -0.41 10.55 -37.62
CA ASP A 38 -1.44 11.57 -37.34
C ASP A 38 -2.64 11.12 -36.46
N SER A 39 -2.66 9.87 -35.95
CA SER A 39 -2.94 9.50 -34.55
C SER A 39 -3.05 7.97 -34.43
N VAL A 40 -2.48 7.42 -33.35
CA VAL A 40 -2.52 5.98 -33.01
C VAL A 40 -3.82 5.62 -32.26
N GLU A 41 -4.52 6.62 -31.73
CA GLU A 41 -5.72 6.48 -30.90
C GLU A 41 -6.94 5.97 -31.71
N ASP A 42 -7.12 6.44 -32.95
CA ASP A 42 -8.24 6.00 -33.81
C ASP A 42 -8.09 4.54 -34.25
N ALA A 43 -6.86 4.09 -34.55
CA ALA A 43 -6.58 2.73 -34.98
C ALA A 43 -6.73 1.70 -33.85
N VAL A 44 -6.43 2.09 -32.60
CA VAL A 44 -6.59 1.24 -31.41
C VAL A 44 -8.06 1.11 -31.01
N SER A 45 -8.90 2.13 -31.25
CA SER A 45 -10.34 2.10 -30.90
C SER A 45 -11.15 1.06 -31.69
N HIS A 46 -10.67 0.59 -32.84
CA HIS A 46 -11.39 -0.31 -33.75
C HIS A 46 -10.98 -1.78 -33.68
N LEU A 47 -9.96 -2.14 -32.90
CA LEU A 47 -9.38 -3.50 -32.88
C LEU A 47 -9.48 -4.22 -31.53
N ILE A 48 -10.05 -3.58 -30.50
CA ILE A 48 -10.27 -4.19 -29.19
C ILE A 48 -11.75 -4.60 -29.09
N PRO A 49 -12.09 -5.90 -29.00
CA PRO A 49 -13.37 -6.30 -28.45
C PRO A 49 -13.44 -5.74 -27.04
N THR A 50 -14.39 -4.84 -26.82
CA THR A 50 -14.67 -4.20 -25.54
C THR A 50 -15.01 -5.27 -24.50
N VAL A 51 -14.00 -5.79 -23.81
CA VAL A 51 -14.20 -6.55 -22.58
C VAL A 51 -14.33 -5.53 -21.45
N SER A 52 -15.58 -5.41 -21.00
CA SER A 52 -16.05 -4.79 -19.76
C SER A 52 -15.92 -3.27 -19.68
N ARG A 53 -17.04 -2.58 -20.00
CA ARG A 53 -17.38 -1.26 -19.45
C ARG A 53 -17.00 -1.23 -17.96
N GLU A 54 -16.11 -0.31 -17.54
CA GLU A 54 -16.02 0.07 -16.13
C GLU A 54 -17.44 0.42 -15.68
N ARG A 55 -18.01 -0.40 -14.79
CA ARG A 55 -19.25 -0.05 -14.11
C ARG A 55 -18.99 1.25 -13.36
N ALA A 56 -19.89 2.22 -13.50
CA ALA A 56 -19.86 3.46 -12.72
C ALA A 56 -19.67 3.12 -11.23
N LEU A 57 -18.88 3.92 -10.50
CA LEU A 57 -18.51 3.69 -9.09
C LEU A 57 -19.71 3.26 -8.23
N GLY A 58 -20.86 3.91 -8.40
CA GLY A 58 -22.11 3.57 -7.73
C GLY A 58 -22.54 2.12 -7.88
N ALA A 59 -22.35 1.52 -9.05
CA ALA A 59 -22.74 0.14 -9.32
C ALA A 59 -21.83 -0.91 -8.67
N ARG A 60 -20.69 -0.50 -8.09
CA ARG A 60 -19.69 -1.37 -7.44
C ARG A 60 -19.58 -1.15 -5.93
N LEU A 61 -19.93 0.03 -5.41
CA LEU A 61 -19.76 0.39 -4.01
C LEU A 61 -20.81 -0.24 -3.11
N HIS A 62 -20.37 -1.06 -2.15
CA HIS A 62 -21.24 -1.59 -1.09
C HIS A 62 -21.05 -0.81 0.20
N ALA A 63 -22.12 -0.66 0.98
CA ALA A 63 -22.04 0.08 2.23
C ALA A 63 -22.78 -0.59 3.39
N LEU A 64 -22.21 -0.49 4.59
CA LEU A 64 -22.84 -0.74 5.88
C LEU A 64 -22.84 0.57 6.67
N ILE A 65 -24.02 1.12 6.92
CA ILE A 65 -24.19 2.40 7.62
C ILE A 65 -24.90 2.15 8.94
N ILE A 66 -24.25 2.53 10.04
CA ILE A 66 -24.70 2.32 11.41
C ILE A 66 -24.85 3.67 12.10
N GLY A 67 -26.02 3.95 12.66
CA GLY A 67 -26.30 5.20 13.38
C GLY A 67 -27.19 4.99 14.59
N ILE A 68 -26.70 5.31 15.78
CA ILE A 68 -27.38 5.00 17.04
C ILE A 68 -27.57 6.28 17.87
N SER A 69 -28.81 6.75 17.94
CA SER A 69 -29.19 7.91 18.76
C SER A 69 -29.99 7.52 20.00
N THR A 70 -30.92 6.57 19.88
CA THR A 70 -31.95 6.31 20.89
C THR A 70 -31.54 5.32 21.98
N TYR A 71 -30.27 5.32 22.41
CA TYR A 71 -29.82 4.50 23.54
C TYR A 71 -30.74 4.72 24.76
N GLU A 72 -31.23 3.63 25.39
CA GLU A 72 -32.18 3.76 26.50
C GLU A 72 -31.54 4.45 27.71
N ARG A 73 -30.25 4.18 27.95
CA ARG A 73 -29.39 4.90 28.88
C ARG A 73 -28.48 5.84 28.08
N TYR A 74 -28.60 7.15 28.34
CA TYR A 74 -27.81 8.22 27.69
C TYR A 74 -28.15 8.42 26.19
N PRO A 75 -29.33 8.92 25.82
CA PRO A 75 -29.67 9.14 24.42
C PRO A 75 -28.79 10.23 23.77
N LEU A 76 -28.29 9.92 22.57
CA LEU A 76 -27.76 10.88 21.60
C LEU A 76 -28.91 11.42 20.72
N ARG A 77 -28.62 12.38 19.85
CA ARG A 77 -29.62 13.09 19.04
C ARG A 77 -29.28 13.13 17.54
N GLY A 78 -28.00 13.08 17.17
CA GLY A 78 -27.52 13.31 15.81
C GLY A 78 -27.02 12.07 15.07
N ALA A 79 -26.58 11.01 15.75
CA ALA A 79 -25.94 9.86 15.11
C ALA A 79 -26.82 9.14 14.07
N ALA A 80 -28.11 8.95 14.35
CA ALA A 80 -29.05 8.39 13.38
C ALA A 80 -29.38 9.37 12.24
N SER A 81 -29.23 10.68 12.46
CA SER A 81 -29.37 11.72 11.43
C SER A 81 -28.16 11.70 10.49
N ASP A 82 -26.95 11.55 11.04
CA ASP A 82 -25.71 11.43 10.29
C ASP A 82 -25.71 10.21 9.38
N ALA A 83 -26.14 9.05 9.89
CA ALA A 83 -26.32 7.84 9.08
C ALA A 83 -27.27 8.07 7.88
N ASN A 84 -28.33 8.88 8.04
CA ASN A 84 -29.19 9.22 6.91
C ASN A 84 -28.51 10.16 5.92
N ALA A 85 -27.71 11.11 6.41
CA ALA A 85 -27.00 12.05 5.56
C ALA A 85 -25.94 11.32 4.70
N VAL A 86 -25.24 10.34 5.28
CA VAL A 86 -24.31 9.47 4.54
C VAL A 86 -25.06 8.60 3.54
N HIS A 87 -26.18 7.97 3.93
CA HIS A 87 -27.02 7.18 3.02
C HIS A 87 -27.48 8.01 1.82
N GLU A 88 -27.96 9.23 2.06
CA GLU A 88 -28.40 10.13 1.00
C GLU A 88 -27.24 10.56 0.09
N TYR A 89 -26.05 10.82 0.64
CA TYR A 89 -24.86 11.10 -0.16
C TYR A 89 -24.51 9.93 -1.10
N LEU A 90 -24.43 8.70 -0.58
CA LEU A 90 -24.13 7.52 -1.39
C LEU A 90 -25.15 7.32 -2.51
N ARG A 91 -26.44 7.46 -2.18
CA ARG A 91 -27.52 7.25 -3.13
C ARG A 91 -27.62 8.36 -4.18
N SER A 92 -27.51 9.62 -3.77
CA SER A 92 -27.81 10.79 -4.63
C SER A 92 -26.60 11.37 -5.36
N LYS A 93 -25.39 11.21 -4.81
CA LYS A 93 -24.16 11.75 -5.40
C LYS A 93 -23.29 10.68 -6.02
N LEU A 94 -23.24 9.49 -5.43
CA LEU A 94 -22.45 8.38 -5.95
C LEU A 94 -23.28 7.35 -6.71
N ASP A 95 -24.60 7.55 -6.83
CA ASP A 95 -25.54 6.66 -7.52
C ASP A 95 -25.47 5.20 -7.05
N VAL A 96 -25.21 4.97 -5.76
CA VAL A 96 -25.15 3.63 -5.17
C VAL A 96 -26.56 3.02 -5.11
N PRO A 97 -26.80 1.84 -5.71
CA PRO A 97 -28.08 1.16 -5.62
C PRO A 97 -28.48 0.82 -4.19
N GLU A 98 -29.76 1.00 -3.84
CA GLU A 98 -30.25 0.79 -2.46
C GLU A 98 -29.98 -0.63 -1.94
N HIS A 99 -30.00 -1.65 -2.80
CA HIS A 99 -29.74 -3.04 -2.41
C HIS A 99 -28.27 -3.31 -2.02
N GLN A 100 -27.34 -2.40 -2.37
CA GLN A 100 -25.94 -2.46 -1.98
C GLN A 100 -25.67 -1.73 -0.65
N ILE A 101 -26.67 -1.02 -0.10
CA ILE A 101 -26.54 -0.27 1.15
C ILE A 101 -27.36 -0.95 2.26
N LYS A 102 -26.67 -1.51 3.24
CA LYS A 102 -27.28 -1.95 4.49
C LYS A 102 -27.27 -0.81 5.49
N LYS A 103 -28.43 -0.53 6.09
CA LYS A 103 -28.57 0.42 7.21
C LYS A 103 -28.96 -0.34 8.48
N LEU A 104 -28.34 0.02 9.60
CA LEU A 104 -28.74 -0.39 10.95
C LEU A 104 -28.91 0.88 11.79
N ARG A 105 -30.14 1.20 12.18
CA ARG A 105 -30.43 2.40 12.98
C ARG A 105 -30.94 2.02 14.35
N ASN A 106 -30.46 2.73 15.38
CA ASN A 106 -31.04 2.67 16.71
C ASN A 106 -31.23 1.23 17.22
N GLU A 107 -32.47 0.82 17.51
CA GLU A 107 -32.84 -0.50 18.02
C GLU A 107 -32.42 -1.65 17.09
N GLU A 108 -32.24 -1.39 15.79
CA GLU A 108 -31.77 -2.37 14.81
C GLU A 108 -30.25 -2.62 14.92
N ALA A 109 -29.50 -1.64 15.43
CA ALA A 109 -28.04 -1.67 15.57
C ALA A 109 -27.60 -2.40 16.85
N THR A 110 -28.10 -3.63 17.01
CA THR A 110 -27.69 -4.55 18.07
C THR A 110 -26.28 -5.08 17.82
N ARG A 111 -25.59 -5.52 18.88
CA ARG A 111 -24.26 -6.15 18.79
C ARG A 111 -24.26 -7.30 17.78
N ALA A 112 -25.28 -8.16 17.85
CA ALA A 112 -25.42 -9.31 16.96
C ALA A 112 -25.62 -8.88 15.51
N ALA A 113 -26.48 -7.89 15.25
CA ALA A 113 -26.74 -7.40 13.90
C ALA A 113 -25.49 -6.77 13.26
N ILE A 114 -24.73 -5.97 14.03
CA ILE A 114 -23.50 -5.33 13.54
C ILE A 114 -22.47 -6.39 13.14
N ILE A 115 -22.20 -7.36 14.01
CA ILE A 115 -21.25 -8.46 13.73
C ILE A 115 -21.72 -9.31 12.55
N GLN A 116 -23.02 -9.60 12.48
CA GLN A 116 -23.60 -10.37 11.38
C GLN A 116 -23.42 -9.67 10.03
N GLU A 117 -23.70 -8.37 9.94
CA GLU A 117 -23.58 -7.63 8.67
C GLU A 117 -22.11 -7.43 8.28
N LEU A 118 -21.20 -7.19 9.22
CA LEU A 118 -19.75 -7.19 8.95
C LEU A 118 -19.29 -8.54 8.41
N THR A 119 -19.74 -9.65 9.02
CA THR A 119 -19.45 -11.00 8.53
C THR A 119 -20.04 -11.24 7.14
N ALA A 120 -21.25 -10.75 6.89
CA ALA A 120 -21.95 -10.89 5.60
C ALA A 120 -21.21 -10.19 4.46
N LEU A 121 -20.52 -9.06 4.72
CA LEU A 121 -19.67 -8.41 3.72
C LEU A 121 -18.62 -9.37 3.15
N SER A 122 -18.03 -10.24 3.97
CA SER A 122 -17.02 -11.23 3.53
C SER A 122 -17.57 -12.39 2.69
N THR A 123 -18.91 -12.55 2.62
CA THR A 123 -19.56 -13.69 1.94
C THR A 123 -20.55 -13.28 0.87
N ARG A 124 -20.92 -11.99 0.78
CA ARG A 124 -21.87 -11.47 -0.20
C ARG A 124 -21.40 -11.72 -1.64
N GLU A 125 -22.20 -12.43 -2.42
CA GLU A 125 -21.92 -12.73 -3.83
C GLU A 125 -21.89 -11.47 -4.71
N SER A 126 -22.62 -10.43 -4.32
CA SER A 126 -22.69 -9.16 -5.06
C SER A 126 -21.42 -8.31 -4.95
N ILE A 127 -20.49 -8.67 -4.05
CA ILE A 127 -19.20 -8.00 -3.85
C ILE A 127 -18.15 -8.82 -4.58
N ASN A 128 -17.54 -8.23 -5.61
CA ASN A 128 -16.42 -8.81 -6.35
C ASN A 128 -15.10 -8.32 -5.76
N GLU A 129 -14.02 -8.94 -6.22
CA GLU A 129 -12.67 -8.54 -5.86
C GLU A 129 -12.35 -7.10 -6.27
N GLY A 130 -11.75 -6.33 -5.35
CA GLY A 130 -11.43 -4.91 -5.51
C GLY A 130 -12.63 -3.95 -5.51
N ASP A 131 -13.87 -4.43 -5.39
CA ASP A 131 -15.05 -3.56 -5.23
C ASP A 131 -14.94 -2.75 -3.93
N PRO A 132 -15.22 -1.44 -3.94
CA PRO A 132 -15.10 -0.64 -2.73
C PRO A 132 -16.19 -1.00 -1.72
N ILE A 133 -15.80 -1.04 -0.44
CA ILE A 133 -16.71 -1.28 0.69
C ILE A 133 -16.59 -0.10 1.65
N LEU A 134 -17.71 0.55 1.98
CA LEU A 134 -17.77 1.60 3.00
C LEU A 134 -18.49 1.09 4.25
N ILE A 135 -17.82 1.14 5.39
CA ILE A 135 -18.42 0.93 6.70
C ILE A 135 -18.45 2.29 7.40
N TYR A 136 -19.63 2.75 7.80
CA TYR A 136 -19.82 4.01 8.50
C TYR A 136 -20.48 3.76 9.85
N PHE A 137 -19.91 4.32 10.92
CA PHE A 137 -20.44 4.25 12.27
C PHE A 137 -20.57 5.64 12.89
N ALA A 138 -21.76 5.94 13.43
CA ALA A 138 -22.00 7.07 14.32
C ALA A 138 -22.75 6.59 15.58
N GLY A 139 -22.23 6.96 16.75
CA GLY A 139 -22.75 6.51 18.04
C GLY A 139 -21.73 6.74 19.16
N TYR A 140 -21.86 6.02 20.27
CA TYR A 140 -20.86 6.07 21.33
C TYR A 140 -19.63 5.21 21.02
N GLY A 141 -18.46 5.78 21.29
CA GLY A 141 -17.21 5.06 21.52
C GLY A 141 -16.88 5.00 23.02
N SER A 142 -16.04 4.05 23.41
CA SER A 142 -15.52 3.95 24.79
C SER A 142 -14.15 3.30 24.80
N SER A 143 -13.38 3.46 25.88
CA SER A 143 -12.07 2.83 26.02
C SER A 143 -11.95 2.16 27.39
N ALA A 144 -11.74 0.85 27.42
CA ALA A 144 -11.66 0.04 28.64
C ALA A 144 -10.26 -0.52 28.86
N SER A 145 -9.96 -0.93 30.09
CA SER A 145 -8.76 -1.71 30.37
C SER A 145 -8.80 -3.07 29.67
N GLU A 146 -7.63 -3.52 29.25
CA GLU A 146 -7.44 -4.80 28.59
C GLU A 146 -7.81 -5.99 29.50
N PRO A 147 -8.61 -6.97 29.03
CA PRO A 147 -8.83 -8.22 29.72
C PRO A 147 -7.53 -9.01 29.90
N GLN A 148 -7.39 -9.69 31.04
CA GLN A 148 -6.22 -10.53 31.32
C GLN A 148 -6.01 -11.58 30.21
N GLY A 149 -4.86 -11.57 29.55
CA GLY A 149 -4.50 -12.52 28.48
C GLY A 149 -4.68 -11.97 27.06
N TRP A 150 -5.19 -10.77 26.89
CA TRP A 150 -5.01 -10.01 25.65
C TRP A 150 -3.57 -9.44 25.62
N GLN A 151 -3.00 -9.28 24.42
CA GLN A 151 -1.61 -8.82 24.20
C GLN A 151 -1.62 -7.50 23.42
N THR A 152 -1.73 -6.36 24.10
CA THR A 152 -1.53 -5.03 23.49
C THR A 152 -0.04 -4.65 23.58
N GLY A 153 0.66 -4.50 22.45
CA GLY A 153 2.03 -3.98 22.45
C GLY A 153 2.11 -2.54 22.99
N TRP A 154 3.30 -2.14 23.49
CA TRP A 154 3.83 -0.79 23.85
C TRP A 154 2.94 0.33 24.49
N HIS A 155 1.62 0.21 24.62
CA HIS A 155 0.74 1.26 25.15
C HIS A 155 -0.23 0.74 26.24
N HIS A 156 0.03 1.14 27.49
CA HIS A 156 -0.89 1.32 28.63
C HIS A 156 -2.11 0.37 28.88
N GLY A 157 -2.23 -0.79 28.24
CA GLY A 157 -3.25 -1.81 28.53
C GLY A 157 -4.70 -1.34 28.35
N ARG A 158 -5.03 -0.64 27.25
CA ARG A 158 -6.40 -0.18 26.93
C ARG A 158 -6.88 -0.66 25.56
N VAL A 159 -8.19 -0.85 25.44
CA VAL A 159 -8.91 -1.36 24.26
C VAL A 159 -10.02 -0.37 23.91
N ASP A 160 -10.13 0.00 22.63
CA ASP A 160 -11.19 0.85 22.12
C ASP A 160 -12.42 0.05 21.68
N LEU A 161 -13.60 0.63 21.91
CA LEU A 161 -14.87 -0.06 21.89
C LEU A 161 -15.90 0.74 21.09
N LEU A 162 -16.60 0.08 20.15
CA LEU A 162 -17.86 0.59 19.62
C LEU A 162 -19.00 0.12 20.51
N VAL A 163 -19.99 0.99 20.77
CA VAL A 163 -21.12 0.70 21.67
C VAL A 163 -22.42 0.48 20.88
N PRO A 164 -22.87 -0.78 20.71
CA PRO A 164 -24.18 -1.11 20.14
C PRO A 164 -25.36 -0.62 20.99
N TYR A 165 -26.55 -0.59 20.40
CA TYR A 165 -27.78 -0.16 21.08
C TYR A 165 -28.06 -0.98 22.35
N ASP A 166 -27.95 -2.30 22.26
CA ASP A 166 -28.22 -3.26 23.31
C ASP A 166 -27.12 -3.34 24.39
N SER A 167 -26.06 -2.52 24.29
CA SER A 167 -25.10 -2.31 25.39
C SER A 167 -25.59 -1.30 26.43
N LEU A 168 -26.60 -0.49 26.11
CA LEU A 168 -27.12 0.60 26.95
C LEU A 168 -28.64 0.50 27.22
N LEU A 169 -29.17 -0.71 27.34
CA LEU A 169 -30.57 -0.93 27.76
C LEU A 169 -30.83 -0.45 29.19
N SER A 170 -32.06 -0.05 29.50
CA SER A 170 -32.48 0.40 30.84
C SER A 170 -32.23 -0.67 31.90
N ASP A 171 -32.55 -1.93 31.57
CA ASP A 171 -32.22 -3.08 32.41
C ASP A 171 -30.77 -3.52 32.18
N LYS A 172 -29.87 -3.09 33.06
CA LYS A 172 -28.43 -3.39 33.00
C LYS A 172 -28.14 -4.89 32.88
N ARG A 173 -29.01 -5.77 33.39
CA ARG A 173 -28.84 -7.23 33.33
C ARG A 173 -29.03 -7.81 31.92
N LYS A 174 -29.69 -7.06 31.03
CA LYS A 174 -29.89 -7.43 29.63
C LYS A 174 -28.85 -6.81 28.70
N CYS A 175 -27.98 -5.94 29.22
CA CYS A 175 -26.98 -5.28 28.41
C CYS A 175 -25.92 -6.28 27.94
N VAL A 176 -25.56 -6.19 26.66
CA VAL A 176 -24.49 -7.00 26.07
C VAL A 176 -23.16 -6.25 26.09
N PRO A 177 -22.01 -6.96 26.10
CA PRO A 177 -20.71 -6.33 25.98
C PRO A 177 -20.59 -5.50 24.70
N PRO A 178 -19.86 -4.37 24.72
CA PRO A 178 -19.55 -3.60 23.52
C PRO A 178 -18.73 -4.42 22.52
N ILE A 179 -18.47 -3.86 21.33
CA ILE A 179 -17.65 -4.52 20.30
C ILE A 179 -16.22 -3.98 20.40
N PRO A 180 -15.23 -4.82 20.77
CA PRO A 180 -13.82 -4.42 20.80
C PRO A 180 -13.24 -4.17 19.41
N ASP A 181 -12.29 -3.25 19.32
CA ASP A 181 -11.51 -2.97 18.11
C ASP A 181 -10.86 -4.24 17.51
N ARG A 182 -10.38 -5.16 18.35
CA ARG A 182 -9.85 -6.46 17.96
C ARG A 182 -10.85 -7.31 17.17
N THR A 183 -12.12 -7.30 17.59
CA THR A 183 -13.19 -8.03 16.88
C THR A 183 -13.45 -7.40 15.51
N ILE A 184 -13.46 -6.07 15.44
CA ILE A 184 -13.64 -5.34 14.17
C ILE A 184 -12.46 -5.61 13.24
N ALA A 185 -11.22 -5.53 13.75
CA ALA A 185 -10.01 -5.82 12.99
C ALA A 185 -10.01 -7.23 12.40
N ALA A 186 -10.38 -8.24 13.20
CA ALA A 186 -10.48 -9.62 12.71
C ALA A 186 -11.53 -9.78 11.60
N LEU A 187 -12.67 -9.10 11.71
CA LEU A 187 -13.71 -9.12 10.67
C LEU A 187 -13.27 -8.39 9.39
N LEU A 188 -12.60 -7.24 9.52
CA LEU A 188 -12.04 -6.49 8.41
C LEU A 188 -10.98 -7.29 7.64
N GLN A 189 -10.14 -8.05 8.35
CA GLN A 189 -9.18 -8.97 7.73
C GLN A 189 -9.89 -10.07 6.93
N VAL A 190 -10.96 -10.66 7.47
CA VAL A 190 -11.72 -11.70 6.75
C VAL A 190 -12.42 -11.12 5.50
N ILE A 191 -12.84 -9.86 5.53
CA ILE A 191 -13.36 -9.16 4.34
C ILE A 191 -12.26 -8.96 3.30
N GLU A 192 -11.09 -8.51 3.72
CA GLU A 192 -9.91 -8.34 2.84
C GLU A 192 -9.56 -9.65 2.14
N GLU A 193 -9.37 -10.73 2.90
CA GLU A 193 -8.94 -12.03 2.38
C GLU A 193 -9.94 -12.67 1.41
N LYS A 194 -11.24 -12.44 1.59
CA LYS A 194 -12.28 -13.14 0.82
C LYS A 194 -12.91 -12.30 -0.28
N LYS A 195 -12.81 -10.98 -0.18
CA LYS A 195 -13.59 -10.06 -0.99
C LYS A 195 -12.76 -8.91 -1.49
N SER A 196 -12.51 -7.92 -0.65
CA SER A 196 -11.95 -6.68 -1.13
C SER A 196 -11.09 -6.04 -0.08
N ASP A 197 -9.92 -5.66 -0.57
CA ASP A 197 -8.89 -4.94 0.13
C ASP A 197 -9.07 -3.40 -0.07
N ASN A 198 -10.21 -2.98 -0.62
CA ASN A 198 -10.64 -1.59 -0.77
C ASN A 198 -11.78 -1.26 0.20
N THR A 199 -11.50 -1.43 1.50
CA THR A 199 -12.50 -1.23 2.55
C THR A 199 -12.20 0.06 3.33
N THR A 200 -13.16 0.99 3.39
CA THR A 200 -13.10 2.23 4.16
C THR A 200 -13.95 2.12 5.41
N LEU A 201 -13.39 2.36 6.59
CA LEU A 201 -14.12 2.47 7.85
C LEU A 201 -14.10 3.93 8.33
N ILE A 202 -15.27 4.54 8.49
CA ILE A 202 -15.44 5.91 8.98
C ILE A 202 -16.18 5.87 10.31
N CYS A 203 -15.57 6.43 11.36
CA CYS A 203 -16.16 6.46 12.70
C CYS A 203 -16.32 7.90 13.21
N ASP A 204 -17.57 8.29 13.46
CA ASP A 204 -17.94 9.53 14.12
C ASP A 204 -18.34 9.26 15.58
N CYS A 205 -17.31 9.00 16.39
CA CYS A 205 -17.38 8.77 17.84
C CYS A 205 -16.06 9.17 18.52
N CYS A 206 -16.01 9.18 19.85
CA CYS A 206 -14.76 9.39 20.59
C CYS A 206 -14.57 8.37 21.73
N TYR A 207 -13.31 8.14 22.11
CA TYR A 207 -12.91 7.07 23.03
C TYR A 207 -12.46 7.60 24.41
N SER A 208 -12.34 8.93 24.55
CA SER A 208 -12.13 9.60 25.83
C SER A 208 -13.48 9.86 26.52
N GLY A 209 -13.67 9.27 27.70
CA GLY A 209 -14.68 9.70 28.63
C GLY A 209 -14.18 10.93 29.39
N SER A 210 -14.88 12.06 29.25
CA SER A 210 -14.84 13.12 30.25
C SER A 210 -16.15 13.89 30.22
N GLU A 211 -16.89 13.87 31.33
CA GLU A 211 -18.04 14.74 31.54
C GLU A 211 -17.56 16.19 31.77
N GLU A 212 -17.37 16.92 30.69
CA GLU A 212 -17.48 18.38 30.74
C GLU A 212 -18.83 18.76 30.16
N GLN A 213 -19.86 18.75 31.01
CA GLN A 213 -21.00 19.63 30.80
C GLN A 213 -20.51 21.06 31.04
N THR A 214 -19.99 21.69 30.00
CA THR A 214 -19.89 23.15 30.00
C THR A 214 -21.31 23.69 30.01
N THR A 215 -21.73 24.18 31.16
CA THR A 215 -23.01 24.86 31.36
C THR A 215 -23.15 25.97 30.32
N GLY A 216 -23.98 25.73 29.29
CA GLY A 216 -24.27 26.69 28.23
C GLY A 216 -23.94 26.26 26.80
N SER A 217 -23.33 25.09 26.56
CA SER A 217 -23.16 24.56 25.18
C SER A 217 -24.23 23.51 24.82
N PHE A 218 -24.79 23.59 23.61
CA PHE A 218 -25.74 22.59 23.07
C PHE A 218 -25.04 21.32 22.54
N LYS A 219 -23.74 21.16 22.81
CA LYS A 219 -22.91 20.10 22.24
C LYS A 219 -22.95 18.84 23.11
N LEU A 220 -23.24 17.69 22.49
CA LEU A 220 -23.21 16.38 23.17
C LEU A 220 -22.00 15.57 22.72
N LYS A 221 -21.15 15.15 23.66
CA LYS A 221 -19.99 14.28 23.37
C LYS A 221 -20.44 12.85 23.02
N ARG A 222 -19.78 12.24 22.04
CA ARG A 222 -19.97 10.85 21.58
C ARG A 222 -18.98 9.85 22.20
N GLY A 223 -18.56 10.12 23.42
CA GLY A 223 -17.67 9.25 24.21
C GLY A 223 -18.33 8.87 25.52
N LEU A 224 -18.16 7.61 25.92
CA LEU A 224 -18.76 7.06 27.13
C LEU A 224 -17.69 6.46 28.05
N GLU A 225 -17.85 6.67 29.36
CA GLU A 225 -17.03 6.01 30.37
C GLU A 225 -17.25 4.49 30.40
N PRO A 226 -16.18 3.67 30.48
CA PRO A 226 -16.29 2.21 30.41
C PRO A 226 -17.10 1.62 31.58
N GLN A 227 -17.15 2.30 32.73
CA GLN A 227 -17.93 1.89 33.90
C GLN A 227 -19.45 1.82 33.66
N ASN A 228 -19.94 2.42 32.58
CA ASN A 228 -21.35 2.38 32.21
C ASN A 228 -21.73 1.16 31.36
N LEU A 229 -20.73 0.40 30.90
CA LEU A 229 -20.84 -0.73 29.99
C LEU A 229 -20.69 -2.07 30.72
N ALA A 230 -21.17 -3.15 30.09
CA ALA A 230 -20.88 -4.50 30.56
C ALA A 230 -19.37 -4.80 30.38
N PRO A 231 -18.75 -5.52 31.32
CA PRO A 231 -17.33 -5.85 31.24
C PRO A 231 -17.04 -6.72 30.01
N ILE A 232 -15.84 -6.56 29.46
CA ILE A 232 -15.30 -7.42 28.42
C ILE A 232 -14.44 -8.52 29.07
N ASP A 233 -14.65 -9.76 28.66
CA ASP A 233 -13.86 -10.90 29.12
C ASP A 233 -12.79 -11.29 28.08
N SER A 234 -11.83 -12.13 28.48
CA SER A 234 -10.71 -12.52 27.65
C SER A 234 -11.06 -13.44 26.48
N GLU A 235 -12.18 -14.15 26.56
CA GLU A 235 -12.65 -15.13 25.57
C GLU A 235 -13.71 -14.52 24.62
N LEU A 236 -14.08 -13.26 24.84
CA LEU A 236 -15.09 -12.57 24.06
C LEU A 236 -14.72 -12.60 22.57
N ASP A 237 -15.65 -13.09 21.76
CA ASP A 237 -15.50 -13.27 20.32
C ASP A 237 -14.32 -14.18 19.90
N GLU A 238 -13.82 -15.07 20.78
CA GLU A 238 -12.72 -15.99 20.46
C GLU A 238 -12.87 -16.72 19.13
N PRO A 239 -14.03 -17.27 18.76
CA PRO A 239 -14.18 -17.93 17.45
C PRO A 239 -13.99 -17.00 16.24
N ILE A 240 -14.14 -15.68 16.41
CA ILE A 240 -13.95 -14.68 15.34
C ILE A 240 -12.46 -14.41 15.19
N TRP A 241 -11.79 -13.97 16.25
CA TRP A 241 -10.37 -13.60 16.15
C TRP A 241 -9.44 -14.82 16.07
N ARG A 242 -9.80 -15.98 16.64
CA ARG A 242 -8.97 -17.21 16.58
C ARG A 242 -8.93 -17.84 15.18
N ARG A 243 -9.96 -17.65 14.35
CA ARG A 243 -10.01 -18.19 12.98
C ARG A 243 -9.03 -17.49 12.03
N SER A 244 -8.76 -16.21 12.24
CA SER A 244 -7.79 -15.43 11.45
C SER A 244 -6.35 -15.97 11.56
N TYR A 245 -6.04 -16.80 12.56
CA TYR A 245 -4.72 -17.42 12.72
C TYR A 245 -4.50 -18.68 11.85
N ALA A 246 -5.52 -19.21 11.15
CA ALA A 246 -5.48 -20.53 10.52
C ALA A 246 -5.37 -20.52 8.97
N VAL A 247 -5.45 -19.37 8.30
CA VAL A 247 -5.52 -19.27 6.82
C VAL A 247 -4.27 -18.55 6.31
N ARG A 248 -3.51 -19.21 5.42
CA ARG A 248 -2.31 -18.88 4.58
C ARG A 248 -1.49 -17.56 4.70
N CYS A 249 -1.78 -16.63 5.58
CA CYS A 249 -0.89 -15.56 6.03
C CYS A 249 -0.95 -15.55 7.57
N LEU A 250 0.14 -15.92 8.24
CA LEU A 250 0.27 -15.77 9.70
C LEU A 250 0.45 -14.27 10.02
N VAL A 251 -0.65 -13.52 9.97
CA VAL A 251 -0.75 -12.13 10.41
C VAL A 251 -1.41 -12.14 11.78
N TYR A 252 -0.61 -11.89 12.81
CA TYR A 252 -1.04 -11.75 14.19
C TYR A 252 -1.81 -10.43 14.32
N VAL A 253 -3.13 -10.48 14.56
CA VAL A 253 -3.93 -9.30 14.96
C VAL A 253 -3.80 -9.13 16.48
N GLU A 254 -2.91 -8.22 16.89
CA GLU A 254 -2.81 -7.78 18.29
C GLU A 254 -4.01 -6.87 18.64
N PRO A 255 -4.62 -7.01 19.84
CA PRO A 255 -5.56 -6.00 20.35
C PRO A 255 -4.92 -4.60 20.45
N GLY A 256 -5.70 -3.53 20.20
CA GLY A 256 -5.22 -2.15 20.01
C GLY A 256 -5.09 -1.70 18.53
N PHE A 257 -5.55 -2.54 17.60
CA PHE A 257 -5.27 -2.46 16.16
C PHE A 257 -5.86 -1.22 15.45
N ILE A 258 -6.98 -0.66 15.93
CA ILE A 258 -7.65 0.41 15.15
C ILE A 258 -7.08 1.80 15.43
N PHE A 259 -6.34 2.00 16.54
CA PHE A 259 -6.04 3.37 17.00
C PHE A 259 -4.58 3.71 17.33
N ASN A 260 -3.63 2.77 17.48
CA ASN A 260 -2.25 3.14 17.84
C ASN A 260 -1.14 2.28 17.20
N PHE A 261 -0.45 2.88 16.22
CA PHE A 261 0.93 2.66 15.70
C PHE A 261 1.47 1.25 15.35
N GLY A 262 1.76 1.06 14.05
CA GLY A 262 3.14 0.78 13.59
C GLY A 262 3.68 -0.66 13.59
N GLY A 263 2.87 -1.69 13.86
CA GLY A 263 3.39 -3.04 14.17
C GLY A 263 2.89 -4.23 13.35
N MET A 264 2.01 -4.06 12.36
CA MET A 264 1.80 -4.98 11.24
C MET A 264 0.86 -4.25 10.28
N ARG A 265 1.42 -3.83 9.15
CA ARG A 265 0.76 -3.07 8.09
C ARG A 265 -0.40 -3.89 7.50
N GLY A 266 -1.61 -3.78 8.04
CA GLY A 266 -2.82 -4.29 7.38
C GLY A 266 -2.93 -3.62 6.01
N LYS A 267 -2.79 -4.40 4.94
CA LYS A 267 -2.39 -3.91 3.61
C LYS A 267 -3.49 -3.12 2.87
N SER A 268 -4.67 -2.90 3.47
CA SER A 268 -5.88 -2.66 2.67
C SER A 268 -6.90 -1.62 3.20
N HIS A 269 -6.96 -1.31 4.50
CA HIS A 269 -8.07 -0.48 5.03
C HIS A 269 -7.74 1.02 5.10
N ALA A 270 -8.68 1.85 4.65
CA ALA A 270 -8.69 3.30 4.92
C ALA A 270 -9.57 3.57 6.15
N TYR A 271 -8.97 4.00 7.27
CA TYR A 271 -9.71 4.35 8.47
C TYR A 271 -9.73 5.86 8.66
N LEU A 272 -10.93 6.45 8.70
CA LEU A 272 -11.13 7.88 9.01
C LEU A 272 -11.85 8.01 10.35
N SER A 273 -11.13 8.49 11.36
CA SER A 273 -11.67 8.81 12.68
C SER A 273 -11.92 10.30 12.80
N ALA A 274 -12.97 10.65 13.53
CA ALA A 274 -13.28 12.04 13.83
C ALA A 274 -12.15 12.78 14.57
N TYR A 275 -11.39 12.14 15.49
CA TYR A 275 -10.35 12.83 16.31
C TYR A 275 -9.18 11.96 16.78
N SER A 276 -8.03 12.60 17.02
CA SER A 276 -6.87 12.07 17.75
C SER A 276 -6.86 12.42 19.24
N GLY A 277 -6.38 11.52 20.10
CA GLY A 277 -5.66 11.94 21.32
C GLY A 277 -6.45 12.70 22.40
N GLY A 278 -7.77 12.50 22.52
CA GLY A 278 -8.55 12.97 23.67
C GLY A 278 -9.55 14.10 23.41
N GLU A 279 -9.59 14.67 22.19
CA GLU A 279 -10.63 15.62 21.78
C GLU A 279 -11.98 14.92 21.52
N ALA A 280 -13.08 15.57 21.86
CA ALA A 280 -14.41 14.96 21.85
C ALA A 280 -15.13 15.13 20.51
N ALA A 281 -15.63 14.03 19.94
CA ALA A 281 -16.60 14.07 18.85
C ALA A 281 -17.94 14.57 19.40
N ASN A 282 -18.53 15.60 18.78
CA ASN A 282 -19.74 16.24 19.29
C ASN A 282 -20.89 16.20 18.29
N GLU A 283 -22.10 16.21 18.83
CA GLU A 283 -23.33 16.56 18.11
C GLU A 283 -23.69 18.01 18.36
N ASP A 284 -24.11 18.71 17.31
CA ASP A 284 -24.46 20.12 17.32
C ASP A 284 -25.83 20.35 16.66
N VAL A 285 -26.55 21.38 17.10
CA VAL A 285 -27.86 21.76 16.54
C VAL A 285 -27.64 22.72 15.39
N VAL A 286 -28.14 22.37 14.22
CA VAL A 286 -27.97 23.12 12.97
C VAL A 286 -29.33 23.49 12.41
N LEU A 287 -29.49 24.69 11.87
CA LEU A 287 -30.72 25.06 11.18
C LEU A 287 -30.64 24.59 9.73
N ARG A 288 -31.54 23.70 9.33
CA ARG A 288 -31.66 23.27 7.93
C ARG A 288 -32.77 24.07 7.26
N ALA A 289 -32.44 24.75 6.17
CA ALA A 289 -33.45 25.34 5.31
C ALA A 289 -34.15 24.20 4.55
N SER A 290 -35.43 23.97 4.83
CA SER A 290 -36.29 23.06 4.06
C SER A 290 -37.64 23.71 3.85
N GLY A 291 -38.04 23.88 2.58
CA GLY A 291 -39.34 24.48 2.24
C GLY A 291 -39.53 25.95 2.67
N GLY A 292 -38.45 26.71 2.92
CA GLY A 292 -38.53 28.11 3.36
C GLY A 292 -38.70 28.30 4.87
N GLN A 293 -38.62 27.24 5.68
CA GLN A 293 -38.51 27.32 7.14
C GLN A 293 -37.18 26.73 7.62
N GLU A 294 -36.63 27.32 8.69
CA GLU A 294 -35.45 26.82 9.38
C GLU A 294 -35.88 25.81 10.44
N GLU A 295 -35.65 24.52 10.18
CA GLU A 295 -35.90 23.47 11.18
C GLU A 295 -34.59 23.07 11.87
N PRO A 296 -34.57 22.94 13.21
CA PRO A 296 -33.40 22.48 13.94
C PRO A 296 -33.16 20.99 13.68
N LEU A 297 -32.00 20.68 13.11
CA LEU A 297 -31.48 19.35 12.84
C LEU A 297 -30.23 19.13 13.70
N VAL A 298 -30.18 18.05 14.47
CA VAL A 298 -28.98 17.67 15.21
C VAL A 298 -28.11 16.77 14.33
N GLN A 299 -26.82 17.08 14.22
CA GLN A 299 -25.83 16.31 13.45
C GLN A 299 -24.46 16.29 14.14
N GLY A 300 -23.66 15.28 13.82
CA GLY A 300 -22.25 15.22 14.22
C GLY A 300 -21.43 16.29 13.50
N GLU A 301 -20.59 17.02 14.24
CA GLU A 301 -19.74 18.07 13.66
C GLU A 301 -18.81 17.52 12.57
N PHE A 302 -18.24 16.33 12.82
CA PHE A 302 -17.35 15.65 11.89
C PHE A 302 -18.09 15.20 10.63
N THR A 303 -19.20 14.46 10.75
CA THR A 303 -19.95 14.00 9.58
C THR A 303 -20.46 15.15 8.72
N ARG A 304 -20.96 16.22 9.33
CA ARG A 304 -21.38 17.43 8.60
C ARG A 304 -20.24 18.05 7.80
N ALA A 305 -19.09 18.26 8.43
CA ALA A 305 -17.91 18.83 7.77
C ALA A 305 -17.39 17.91 6.66
N LEU A 306 -17.40 16.60 6.88
CA LEU A 306 -16.93 15.61 5.92
C LEU A 306 -17.83 15.58 4.69
N LEU A 307 -19.15 15.53 4.87
CA LEU A 307 -20.11 15.53 3.75
C LEU A 307 -20.07 16.83 2.96
N ASN A 308 -19.92 17.99 3.62
CA ASN A 308 -19.73 19.27 2.92
C ASN A 308 -18.50 19.27 2.01
N LEU A 309 -17.41 18.65 2.46
CA LEU A 309 -16.22 18.49 1.64
C LEU A 309 -16.46 17.48 0.50
N LEU A 310 -16.98 16.30 0.82
CA LEU A 310 -17.18 15.19 -0.12
C LEU A 310 -18.19 15.51 -1.24
N GLN A 311 -19.13 16.42 -1.01
CA GLN A 311 -20.07 16.90 -2.04
C GLN A 311 -19.42 17.75 -3.13
N ASN A 312 -18.23 18.29 -2.87
CA ASN A 312 -17.53 19.23 -3.75
C ASN A 312 -16.27 18.64 -4.38
N VAL A 313 -16.05 17.33 -4.25
CA VAL A 313 -14.89 16.63 -4.83
C VAL A 313 -15.33 15.56 -5.83
N ALA A 314 -14.53 15.40 -6.89
CA ALA A 314 -14.66 14.27 -7.79
C ALA A 314 -13.88 13.09 -7.19
N THR A 315 -14.61 12.05 -6.76
CA THR A 315 -14.03 10.91 -6.01
C THR A 315 -12.99 10.13 -6.80
N ASP A 316 -13.09 10.14 -8.13
CA ASP A 316 -12.13 9.56 -9.08
C ASP A 316 -10.88 10.42 -9.31
N LYS A 317 -10.75 11.57 -8.63
CA LYS A 317 -9.62 12.51 -8.81
C LYS A 317 -8.95 12.95 -7.51
N VAL A 318 -9.52 12.59 -6.36
CA VAL A 318 -9.08 13.05 -5.04
C VAL A 318 -8.76 11.85 -4.16
N SER A 319 -7.63 11.91 -3.46
CA SER A 319 -7.21 10.87 -2.53
C SER A 319 -7.70 11.09 -1.10
N TYR A 320 -7.67 10.04 -0.26
CA TYR A 320 -8.01 10.14 1.15
C TYR A 320 -7.13 11.15 1.92
N ASN A 321 -5.83 11.21 1.64
CA ASN A 321 -4.90 12.19 2.22
C ASN A 321 -5.28 13.62 1.85
N GLU A 322 -5.66 13.84 0.59
CA GLU A 322 -6.11 15.16 0.13
C GLU A 322 -7.44 15.55 0.79
N VAL A 323 -8.35 14.60 1.01
CA VAL A 323 -9.57 14.83 1.81
C VAL A 323 -9.23 15.27 3.24
N VAL A 324 -8.35 14.56 3.93
CA VAL A 324 -7.96 14.87 5.31
C VAL A 324 -7.34 16.27 5.40
N ARG A 325 -6.46 16.62 4.46
CA ARG A 325 -5.84 17.96 4.42
C ARG A 325 -6.87 19.06 4.14
N ARG A 326 -7.73 18.89 3.13
CA ARG A 326 -8.78 19.86 2.82
C ARG A 326 -9.71 20.03 4.02
N PHE A 327 -10.02 18.93 4.71
CA PHE A 327 -10.84 18.94 5.91
C PHE A 327 -10.17 19.75 7.02
N GLN A 328 -8.90 19.46 7.36
CA GLN A 328 -8.15 20.16 8.40
C GLN A 328 -7.97 21.65 8.08
N SER A 329 -7.77 21.98 6.80
CA SER A 329 -7.65 23.38 6.34
C SER A 329 -8.96 24.14 6.51
N ALA A 330 -10.10 23.50 6.21
CA ALA A 330 -11.42 24.10 6.31
C ALA A 330 -11.99 24.09 7.74
N ASN A 331 -11.55 23.15 8.59
CA ASN A 331 -12.06 22.95 9.94
C ASN A 331 -10.91 22.78 10.95
N PRO A 332 -10.09 23.81 11.23
CA PRO A 332 -8.90 23.67 12.06
C PRO A 332 -9.17 23.24 13.51
N SER A 333 -10.39 23.45 14.00
CA SER A 333 -10.84 22.99 15.32
C SER A 333 -11.21 21.51 15.35
N LEU A 334 -11.23 20.85 14.19
CA LEU A 334 -11.51 19.43 14.06
C LEU A 334 -10.24 18.73 13.55
N ALA A 335 -9.75 17.74 14.28
CA ALA A 335 -8.50 17.05 13.98
C ALA A 335 -8.74 15.58 13.55
N PRO A 336 -9.34 15.34 12.37
CA PRO A 336 -9.58 13.97 11.92
C PRO A 336 -8.26 13.25 11.68
N GLN A 337 -8.26 11.96 11.95
CA GLN A 337 -7.14 11.09 11.66
C GLN A 337 -7.48 10.14 10.52
N TYR A 338 -6.56 10.07 9.57
CA TYR A 338 -6.45 8.93 8.68
C TYR A 338 -5.48 7.91 9.29
N ILE A 339 -5.92 6.66 9.40
CA ILE A 339 -5.13 5.53 9.88
C ILE A 339 -5.26 4.43 8.81
N GLY A 340 -4.17 3.74 8.47
CA GLY A 340 -4.17 2.64 7.51
C GLY A 340 -3.37 2.90 6.23
N HIS A 341 -3.41 1.95 5.29
CA HIS A 341 -2.64 1.96 4.04
C HIS A 341 -3.49 2.45 2.86
N GLY A 342 -2.90 3.19 1.92
CA GLY A 342 -3.62 3.69 0.73
C GLY A 342 -4.19 5.10 0.86
N GLY A 343 -3.60 5.98 1.66
CA GLY A 343 -4.06 7.38 1.78
C GLY A 343 -4.05 8.12 0.44
N ASP A 344 -3.23 7.68 -0.52
CA ASP A 344 -3.16 8.22 -1.88
C ASP A 344 -4.05 7.48 -2.89
N ARG A 345 -4.84 6.49 -2.45
CA ARG A 345 -5.93 5.91 -3.26
C ARG A 345 -6.96 6.97 -3.54
N LEU A 346 -7.49 6.94 -4.76
CA LEU A 346 -8.70 7.67 -5.07
C LEU A 346 -9.85 7.20 -4.17
N LEU A 347 -10.73 8.12 -3.79
CA LEU A 347 -11.86 7.79 -2.91
C LEU A 347 -12.70 6.64 -3.48
N PHE A 348 -12.93 5.63 -2.64
CA PHE A 348 -13.68 4.42 -2.99
C PHE A 348 -13.11 3.68 -4.20
N SER A 349 -11.79 3.68 -4.37
CA SER A 349 -11.14 3.05 -5.51
C SER A 349 -9.89 2.29 -5.07
N ALA A 350 -9.68 1.12 -5.67
CA ALA A 350 -8.41 0.41 -5.58
C ALA A 350 -7.33 1.09 -6.45
N ARG A 351 -7.70 2.05 -7.31
CA ARG A 351 -6.75 2.80 -8.15
C ARG A 351 -5.98 3.79 -7.29
N GLU A 352 -4.70 3.48 -7.10
CA GLU A 352 -3.71 4.41 -6.56
C GLU A 352 -3.14 5.30 -7.65
N LEU A 353 -2.73 6.51 -7.28
CA LEU A 353 -2.08 7.42 -8.21
C LEU A 353 -0.65 6.98 -8.57
N GLY A 354 -0.01 6.14 -7.73
CA GLY A 354 1.33 5.59 -8.01
C GLY A 354 2.46 6.63 -8.10
N ARG A 355 2.24 7.86 -7.61
CA ARG A 355 3.14 9.02 -7.79
C ARG A 355 4.15 9.15 -6.64
N THR A 356 5.45 9.17 -6.95
CA THR A 356 6.48 9.61 -5.97
C THR A 356 6.67 11.10 -6.01
N VAL A 357 6.32 11.72 -4.89
CA VAL A 357 6.45 13.15 -4.66
C VAL A 357 7.72 13.39 -3.86
N TYR A 358 8.59 14.20 -4.43
CA TYR A 358 9.84 14.61 -3.82
C TYR A 358 9.78 16.11 -3.56
N GLN A 359 10.40 16.56 -2.48
CA GLN A 359 10.56 17.99 -2.26
C GLN A 359 11.58 18.56 -3.25
N LEU A 360 11.28 19.74 -3.77
CA LEU A 360 12.16 20.54 -4.62
C LEU A 360 12.50 21.83 -3.87
N SER A 361 13.78 22.01 -3.59
CA SER A 361 14.34 23.27 -3.09
C SER A 361 15.04 24.03 -4.22
N HIS A 362 15.32 25.31 -3.99
CA HIS A 362 16.13 26.09 -4.92
C HIS A 362 17.20 26.88 -4.16
N ASP A 363 18.38 27.03 -4.77
CA ASP A 363 19.50 27.84 -4.31
C ASP A 363 19.95 28.76 -5.46
N GLY A 364 19.49 30.00 -5.43
CA GLY A 364 19.57 30.89 -6.59
C GLY A 364 18.83 30.31 -7.79
N ASP A 365 19.54 30.14 -8.91
CA ASP A 365 19.01 29.59 -10.16
C ASP A 365 19.04 28.05 -10.22
N ARG A 366 19.54 27.39 -9.17
CA ARG A 366 19.69 25.92 -9.14
C ARG A 366 18.53 25.27 -8.40
N PHE A 367 17.89 24.30 -9.03
CA PHE A 367 16.81 23.52 -8.45
C PHE A 367 17.32 22.15 -8.01
N ILE A 368 17.12 21.82 -6.73
CA ILE A 368 17.66 20.63 -6.09
C ILE A 368 16.50 19.75 -5.64
N LEU A 369 16.40 18.57 -6.25
CA LEU A 369 15.48 17.52 -5.84
C LEU A 369 16.03 16.81 -4.59
N GLY A 370 15.19 16.63 -3.59
CA GLY A 370 15.47 15.84 -2.37
C GLY A 370 15.55 14.33 -2.60
N ALA A 371 15.94 13.90 -3.81
CA ALA A 371 16.12 12.50 -4.18
C ALA A 371 17.25 12.34 -5.21
N GLY A 372 18.01 11.26 -5.06
CA GLY A 372 19.15 10.92 -5.90
C GLY A 372 19.21 9.43 -6.22
N ALA A 373 20.42 8.93 -6.45
CA ALA A 373 20.68 7.57 -6.91
C ALA A 373 20.12 6.49 -5.96
N VAL A 374 20.15 6.72 -4.63
CA VAL A 374 19.62 5.75 -3.66
C VAL A 374 18.10 5.57 -3.77
N GLN A 375 17.36 6.63 -4.12
CA GLN A 375 15.92 6.56 -4.43
C GLN A 375 15.66 5.98 -5.83
N GLY A 376 16.69 5.83 -6.67
CA GLY A 376 16.58 5.35 -8.05
C GLY A 376 16.36 6.47 -9.07
N VAL A 377 16.61 7.73 -8.71
CA VAL A 377 16.63 8.83 -9.69
C VAL A 377 17.78 8.57 -10.67
N SER A 378 17.51 8.68 -11.97
CA SER A 378 18.51 8.50 -13.03
C SER A 378 18.69 9.79 -13.82
N VAL A 379 19.77 9.89 -14.61
CA VAL A 379 20.00 11.02 -15.52
C VAL A 379 18.92 11.02 -16.62
N ASP A 380 18.53 12.20 -17.08
CA ASP A 380 17.41 12.43 -18.02
C ASP A 380 16.02 12.02 -17.47
N ALA A 381 15.88 11.77 -16.17
CA ALA A 381 14.58 11.59 -15.53
C ALA A 381 13.78 12.90 -15.60
N GLN A 382 12.48 12.79 -15.89
CA GLN A 382 11.59 13.94 -16.04
C GLN A 382 10.66 14.04 -14.83
N PHE A 383 10.41 15.27 -14.39
CA PHE A 383 9.57 15.61 -13.26
C PHE A 383 8.56 16.71 -13.62
N ALA A 384 7.32 16.54 -13.17
CA ALA A 384 6.29 17.57 -13.16
C ALA A 384 6.28 18.27 -11.80
N ILE A 385 6.27 19.61 -11.81
CA ILE A 385 6.42 20.43 -10.60
C ILE A 385 5.08 21.01 -10.17
N TYR A 386 4.78 20.93 -8.88
CA TYR A 386 3.54 21.36 -8.25
C TYR A 386 3.81 22.25 -7.03
N PRO A 387 2.89 23.17 -6.68
CA PRO A 387 3.00 24.00 -5.48
C PRO A 387 2.67 23.23 -4.19
N SER A 388 2.05 22.05 -4.32
CA SER A 388 1.61 21.21 -3.21
C SER A 388 1.94 19.76 -3.50
N GLN A 389 2.33 19.00 -2.47
CA GLN A 389 2.48 17.54 -2.57
C GLN A 389 1.14 16.83 -2.80
N TYR A 390 0.04 17.51 -2.49
CA TYR A 390 -1.31 17.02 -2.69
C TYR A 390 -1.93 17.83 -3.82
N PHE A 391 -1.99 17.23 -5.00
CA PHE A 391 -2.52 17.83 -6.23
C PHE A 391 -3.45 16.83 -6.92
N SER A 392 -4.42 17.36 -7.67
CA SER A 392 -5.42 16.51 -8.34
C SER A 392 -4.84 15.85 -9.59
N VAL A 393 -5.46 14.76 -10.07
CA VAL A 393 -4.99 14.04 -11.27
C VAL A 393 -4.84 14.93 -12.49
N ASP A 394 -5.80 15.84 -12.67
CA ASP A 394 -5.88 16.77 -13.81
C ASP A 394 -5.28 18.14 -13.52
N GLU A 395 -4.61 18.29 -12.38
CA GLU A 395 -3.97 19.56 -12.03
C GLU A 395 -2.79 19.81 -12.97
N THR A 396 -2.81 20.97 -13.63
CA THR A 396 -1.74 21.38 -14.55
C THR A 396 -0.47 21.66 -13.74
N PRO A 397 0.67 21.02 -14.06
CA PRO A 397 1.93 21.31 -13.38
C PRO A 397 2.43 22.72 -13.69
N LEU A 398 3.13 23.33 -12.74
CA LEU A 398 3.78 24.64 -12.90
C LEU A 398 4.88 24.58 -13.96
N ALA A 399 5.62 23.47 -14.01
CA ALA A 399 6.71 23.26 -14.94
C ALA A 399 6.98 21.78 -15.17
N GLN A 400 7.65 21.49 -16.29
CA GLN A 400 8.35 20.23 -16.49
C GLN A 400 9.85 20.47 -16.41
N MET A 401 10.55 19.62 -15.67
CA MET A 401 11.99 19.69 -15.45
C MET A 401 12.63 18.32 -15.67
N PHE A 402 13.92 18.28 -15.94
CA PHE A 402 14.67 17.03 -16.06
C PHE A 402 15.98 17.07 -15.30
N THR A 403 16.46 15.91 -14.87
CA THR A 403 17.69 15.75 -14.10
C THR A 403 18.91 15.82 -14.99
N THR A 404 19.90 16.64 -14.62
CA THR A 404 21.19 16.75 -15.32
C THR A 404 22.33 16.10 -14.55
N ASN A 405 22.36 16.28 -13.23
CA ASN A 405 23.38 15.73 -12.34
C ASN A 405 22.71 15.01 -11.18
N VAL A 406 23.00 13.71 -11.02
CA VAL A 406 22.42 12.87 -9.97
C VAL A 406 23.51 12.51 -8.96
N GLN A 407 23.34 12.96 -7.73
CA GLN A 407 24.17 12.63 -6.58
C GLN A 407 23.58 11.44 -5.81
N LEU A 408 24.22 11.04 -4.71
CA LEU A 408 23.77 9.92 -3.88
C LEU A 408 22.35 10.12 -3.35
N PHE A 409 22.06 11.31 -2.80
CA PHE A 409 20.80 11.64 -2.10
C PHE A 409 20.01 12.80 -2.71
N SER A 410 20.53 13.44 -3.76
CA SER A 410 19.91 14.59 -4.43
C SER A 410 20.17 14.59 -5.94
N ALA A 411 19.40 15.37 -6.68
CA ALA A 411 19.63 15.60 -8.11
C ALA A 411 19.38 17.07 -8.47
N GLU A 412 20.16 17.58 -9.43
CA GLU A 412 19.97 18.90 -10.02
C GLU A 412 18.99 18.83 -11.17
N LEU A 413 18.01 19.73 -11.17
CA LEU A 413 16.94 19.82 -12.16
C LEU A 413 17.08 21.10 -12.99
N VAL A 414 16.77 20.97 -14.29
CA VAL A 414 16.68 22.11 -15.20
C VAL A 414 15.34 22.10 -15.93
N PHE A 415 14.86 23.28 -16.32
CA PHE A 415 13.59 23.40 -17.05
C PHE A 415 13.66 22.72 -18.42
N SER A 416 12.57 22.04 -18.78
CA SER A 416 12.32 21.66 -20.16
C SER A 416 12.26 22.91 -21.05
N PRO A 417 12.73 22.87 -22.31
CA PRO A 417 12.60 23.99 -23.25
C PRO A 417 11.17 24.50 -23.39
N SER A 418 10.17 23.61 -23.29
CA SER A 418 8.75 23.94 -23.34
C SER A 418 8.20 24.63 -22.09
N SER A 419 8.97 24.66 -20.99
CA SER A 419 8.60 25.26 -19.70
C SER A 419 9.56 26.38 -19.28
N ALA A 420 10.40 26.89 -20.19
CA ALA A 420 11.39 27.93 -19.87
C ALA A 420 10.76 29.21 -19.30
N ALA A 421 9.53 29.55 -19.70
CA ALA A 421 8.80 30.70 -19.16
C ALA A 421 8.32 30.50 -17.70
N SER A 422 8.18 29.24 -17.24
CA SER A 422 7.80 28.93 -15.85
C SER A 422 8.89 29.28 -14.84
N ALA A 423 10.14 29.47 -15.27
CA ALA A 423 11.23 29.95 -14.42
C ALA A 423 10.92 31.33 -13.80
N LEU A 424 10.04 32.13 -14.42
CA LEU A 424 9.60 33.42 -13.89
C LEU A 424 8.53 33.31 -12.80
N VAL A 425 7.84 32.17 -12.71
CA VAL A 425 6.76 31.88 -11.76
C VAL A 425 7.29 31.18 -10.52
N ILE A 426 8.29 30.31 -10.68
CA ILE A 426 8.98 29.61 -9.60
C ILE A 426 10.09 30.51 -9.04
N ASN A 427 9.70 31.58 -8.34
CA ASN A 427 10.59 32.59 -7.77
C ASN A 427 10.38 32.82 -6.26
N ASP A 428 9.44 32.09 -5.66
CA ASP A 428 9.13 32.18 -4.23
C ASP A 428 10.04 31.23 -3.42
N PRO A 429 10.62 31.65 -2.26
CA PRO A 429 11.32 30.79 -1.31
C PRO A 429 10.50 29.62 -0.73
N LEU A 430 9.22 29.48 -1.08
CA LEU A 430 8.42 28.31 -0.75
C LEU A 430 8.99 27.01 -1.37
N SER A 431 8.81 25.89 -0.67
CA SER A 431 9.16 24.57 -1.19
C SER A 431 8.15 24.11 -2.24
N TYR A 432 8.65 23.61 -3.37
CA TYR A 432 7.83 22.98 -4.41
C TYR A 432 7.93 21.47 -4.31
N PHE A 433 7.10 20.77 -5.08
CA PHE A 433 7.03 19.32 -5.10
C PHE A 433 7.17 18.80 -6.52
N ALA A 434 7.96 17.76 -6.69
CA ALA A 434 8.28 17.16 -7.97
C ALA A 434 7.74 15.73 -8.02
N VAL A 435 7.02 15.41 -9.08
CA VAL A 435 6.56 14.04 -9.36
C VAL A 435 7.21 13.52 -10.60
N GLN A 436 7.84 12.34 -10.48
CA GLN A 436 8.51 11.71 -11.61
C GLN A 436 7.48 11.31 -12.67
N THR A 437 7.66 11.85 -13.87
CA THR A 437 6.84 11.55 -15.06
C THR A 437 7.59 10.77 -16.12
N ARG A 438 8.93 10.64 -15.99
CA ARG A 438 9.76 9.69 -16.75
C ARG A 438 10.93 9.21 -15.92
N ILE A 439 11.26 7.92 -16.03
CA ILE A 439 12.32 7.31 -15.22
C ILE A 439 13.73 7.77 -15.61
N GLY A 440 13.93 8.22 -16.86
CA GLY A 440 15.23 8.56 -17.44
C GLY A 440 15.97 7.35 -17.98
N ARG A 441 17.30 7.40 -18.06
CA ARG A 441 18.13 6.26 -18.51
C ARG A 441 18.25 5.22 -17.40
N SER A 442 17.31 4.27 -17.38
CA SER A 442 17.31 3.17 -16.42
C SER A 442 16.94 1.84 -17.06
N GLU A 443 17.85 0.87 -16.96
CA GLU A 443 17.64 -0.50 -17.43
C GLU A 443 16.95 -1.31 -16.33
N GLY A 444 15.81 -1.93 -16.64
CA GLY A 444 15.00 -2.68 -15.68
C GLY A 444 15.20 -4.18 -15.75
N LEU A 445 14.83 -4.75 -16.90
CA LEU A 445 14.86 -6.19 -17.17
C LEU A 445 15.55 -6.48 -18.48
N HIS A 446 16.58 -7.33 -18.47
CA HIS A 446 17.07 -7.98 -19.69
C HIS A 446 16.25 -9.24 -19.95
N LEU A 447 15.44 -9.23 -21.02
CA LEU A 447 14.53 -10.32 -21.38
C LEU A 447 15.00 -10.99 -22.67
N HIS A 448 15.10 -12.31 -22.65
CA HIS A 448 15.28 -13.11 -23.86
C HIS A 448 13.94 -13.74 -24.28
N VAL A 449 13.57 -13.51 -25.54
CA VAL A 449 12.36 -14.08 -26.16
C VAL A 449 12.80 -14.91 -27.37
N PRO A 450 12.70 -16.25 -27.30
CA PRO A 450 12.97 -17.10 -28.45
C PRO A 450 12.07 -16.78 -29.65
N LEU A 451 12.58 -16.96 -30.86
CA LEU A 451 11.77 -16.84 -32.08
C LEU A 451 10.81 -18.02 -32.18
N SER A 452 9.55 -17.81 -31.78
CA SER A 452 8.46 -18.80 -31.89
C SER A 452 7.12 -18.12 -32.14
N GLU A 453 6.27 -18.75 -32.96
CA GLU A 453 4.90 -18.29 -33.22
C GLU A 453 4.03 -18.38 -31.95
N ASP A 454 4.32 -19.33 -31.05
CA ASP A 454 3.60 -19.50 -29.78
C ASP A 454 3.84 -18.35 -28.78
N LEU A 455 4.80 -17.46 -29.07
CA LEU A 455 5.17 -16.32 -28.22
C LEU A 455 4.66 -14.97 -28.76
N VAL A 456 3.77 -14.97 -29.76
CA VAL A 456 3.09 -13.75 -30.23
C VAL A 456 2.43 -12.96 -29.08
N PRO A 457 1.74 -13.58 -28.10
CA PRO A 457 1.18 -12.85 -26.97
C PRO A 457 2.24 -12.10 -26.14
N VAL A 458 3.45 -12.64 -26.03
CA VAL A 458 4.58 -11.96 -25.35
C VAL A 458 5.02 -10.73 -26.15
N MET A 459 5.11 -10.85 -27.48
CA MET A 459 5.45 -9.72 -28.34
C MET A 459 4.37 -8.63 -28.29
N SER A 460 3.09 -8.99 -28.22
CA SER A 460 1.99 -8.06 -28.02
C SER A 460 2.08 -7.37 -26.65
N ALA A 461 2.41 -8.11 -25.59
CA ALA A 461 2.65 -7.55 -24.25
C ALA A 461 3.78 -6.52 -24.25
N LEU A 462 4.89 -6.80 -24.95
CA LEU A 462 6.03 -5.89 -25.09
C LEU A 462 5.70 -4.64 -25.93
N ALA A 463 4.89 -4.79 -26.99
CA ALA A 463 4.43 -3.66 -27.78
C ALA A 463 3.52 -2.74 -26.95
N LYS A 464 2.59 -3.33 -26.18
CA LYS A 464 1.74 -2.61 -25.23
C LYS A 464 2.58 -1.88 -24.18
N ASP A 465 3.63 -2.55 -23.68
CA ASP A 465 4.56 -1.93 -22.75
C ASP A 465 5.20 -0.68 -23.35
N ARG A 466 5.77 -0.75 -24.56
CA ARG A 466 6.43 0.42 -25.17
C ARG A 466 5.53 1.65 -25.34
N VAL A 467 4.21 1.45 -25.50
CA VAL A 467 3.22 2.53 -25.56
C VAL A 467 2.91 3.09 -24.16
N LEU A 468 2.97 2.26 -23.12
CA LEU A 468 2.67 2.61 -21.73
C LEU A 468 3.92 3.03 -20.91
N SER A 469 5.12 2.61 -21.31
CA SER A 469 6.35 2.63 -20.50
C SER A 469 6.94 4.02 -20.34
N ASP A 470 6.49 4.97 -21.14
CA ASP A 470 7.05 6.32 -21.22
C ASP A 470 6.77 7.17 -19.97
N VAL A 471 6.13 6.60 -18.92
CA VAL A 471 5.58 7.39 -17.80
C VAL A 471 6.17 7.08 -16.40
N VAL A 472 6.51 5.82 -16.00
CA VAL A 472 7.03 5.60 -14.61
C VAL A 472 7.84 4.31 -14.37
N ARG A 473 8.13 3.46 -15.36
CA ARG A 473 8.72 2.12 -15.12
C ARG A 473 10.09 1.92 -15.76
N PRO A 474 11.00 1.12 -15.16
CA PRO A 474 12.26 0.73 -15.80
C PRO A 474 12.02 0.00 -17.13
N ALA A 475 12.92 0.19 -18.09
CA ALA A 475 12.75 -0.34 -19.44
C ALA A 475 12.97 -1.87 -19.50
N ILE A 476 12.16 -2.55 -20.31
CA ILE A 476 12.41 -3.95 -20.71
C ILE A 476 13.29 -3.94 -21.96
N LEU A 477 14.45 -4.55 -21.85
CA LEU A 477 15.45 -4.64 -22.90
C LEU A 477 15.49 -6.06 -23.44
N LEU A 478 15.30 -6.20 -24.76
CA LEU A 478 15.44 -7.50 -25.42
C LEU A 478 16.91 -7.80 -25.67
N GLY A 479 17.35 -8.99 -25.31
CA GLY A 479 18.74 -9.40 -25.42
C GLY A 479 18.94 -10.90 -25.64
N GLU A 480 20.20 -11.29 -25.73
CA GLU A 480 20.65 -12.68 -25.84
C GLU A 480 20.38 -13.45 -24.54
N GLU A 481 20.14 -14.76 -24.65
CA GLU A 481 19.84 -15.64 -23.50
C GLU A 481 20.91 -15.58 -22.39
N THR A 482 22.17 -15.40 -22.76
CA THR A 482 23.31 -15.39 -21.83
C THR A 482 23.41 -14.12 -20.98
N GLN A 483 22.77 -13.04 -21.42
CA GLN A 483 22.76 -11.75 -20.73
C GLN A 483 21.40 -11.46 -20.05
N ALA A 484 20.42 -12.33 -20.26
CA ALA A 484 19.08 -12.12 -19.77
C ALA A 484 18.95 -12.40 -18.26
N ASP A 485 18.07 -11.65 -17.60
CA ASP A 485 17.56 -11.97 -16.28
C ASP A 485 16.50 -13.07 -16.34
N LEU A 486 15.62 -12.99 -17.35
CA LEU A 486 14.55 -13.94 -17.63
C LEU A 486 14.54 -14.36 -19.11
N SER A 487 14.12 -15.60 -19.36
CA SER A 487 13.67 -16.05 -20.67
C SER A 487 12.23 -16.52 -20.61
N VAL A 488 11.51 -16.41 -21.71
CA VAL A 488 10.14 -16.96 -21.82
C VAL A 488 10.10 -18.20 -22.70
N ARG A 489 9.16 -19.10 -22.40
CA ARG A 489 8.88 -20.29 -23.21
C ARG A 489 7.39 -20.57 -23.24
N ALA A 490 6.89 -21.05 -24.39
CA ALA A 490 5.53 -21.56 -24.49
C ALA A 490 5.40 -22.91 -23.77
N HIS A 491 4.34 -23.06 -22.99
CA HIS A 491 3.97 -24.27 -22.27
C HIS A 491 2.59 -24.75 -22.71
N ASP A 492 2.25 -26.01 -22.43
CA ASP A 492 0.94 -26.60 -22.73
C ASP A 492 0.46 -26.38 -24.18
N GLY A 493 1.36 -26.60 -25.16
CA GLY A 493 1.02 -26.44 -26.57
C GLY A 493 0.69 -25.01 -26.99
N GLY A 494 1.26 -24.00 -26.31
CA GLY A 494 1.08 -22.57 -26.62
C GLY A 494 -0.01 -21.88 -25.80
N GLY A 495 -0.75 -22.60 -24.95
CA GLY A 495 -1.80 -22.02 -24.13
C GLY A 495 -1.30 -21.23 -22.91
N ARG A 496 -0.03 -21.44 -22.50
CA ARG A 496 0.56 -20.80 -21.33
C ARG A 496 1.98 -20.31 -21.60
N VAL A 497 2.41 -19.31 -20.85
CA VAL A 497 3.79 -18.78 -20.86
C VAL A 497 4.48 -19.14 -19.55
N GLU A 498 5.66 -19.72 -19.69
CA GLU A 498 6.57 -20.07 -18.61
C GLU A 498 7.77 -19.11 -18.60
N TYR A 499 8.26 -18.81 -17.40
CA TYR A 499 9.33 -17.84 -17.16
C TYR A 499 10.55 -18.54 -16.55
N LEU A 500 11.62 -18.61 -17.34
CA LEU A 500 12.87 -19.26 -16.97
C LEU A 500 13.84 -18.23 -16.40
N ILE A 501 14.42 -18.53 -15.25
CA ILE A 501 15.39 -17.64 -14.60
C ILE A 501 16.77 -17.82 -15.24
N ARG A 502 17.35 -16.69 -15.67
CA ARG A 502 18.67 -16.63 -16.30
C ARG A 502 19.66 -15.79 -15.51
N ASN A 503 19.17 -14.92 -14.62
CA ASN A 503 20.00 -14.09 -13.74
C ASN A 503 21.02 -14.94 -12.95
N PRO A 504 22.34 -14.67 -13.07
CA PRO A 504 23.39 -15.47 -12.43
C PRO A 504 23.34 -15.48 -10.89
N LEU A 505 22.81 -14.44 -10.24
CA LEU A 505 22.71 -14.37 -8.78
C LEU A 505 21.75 -15.42 -8.24
N ILE A 506 20.71 -15.75 -9.00
CA ILE A 506 19.67 -16.71 -8.63
C ILE A 506 20.05 -18.10 -9.13
N ARG A 507 20.41 -18.21 -10.41
CA ARG A 507 20.65 -19.49 -11.08
C ARG A 507 21.77 -20.31 -10.45
N LYS A 508 22.82 -19.66 -9.91
CA LYS A 508 23.92 -20.35 -9.22
C LYS A 508 23.48 -21.12 -7.97
N HIS A 509 22.31 -20.81 -7.41
CA HIS A 509 21.74 -21.48 -6.24
C HIS A 509 20.69 -22.54 -6.59
N GLY A 510 20.44 -22.81 -7.88
CA GLY A 510 19.61 -23.94 -8.33
C GLY A 510 18.15 -23.60 -8.63
N LEU A 511 17.71 -22.36 -8.43
CA LEU A 511 16.37 -21.93 -8.86
C LEU A 511 16.40 -21.56 -10.36
N MET A 512 15.62 -22.28 -11.16
CA MET A 512 15.72 -22.27 -12.63
C MET A 512 14.53 -21.61 -13.34
N GLN A 513 13.40 -21.45 -12.65
CA GLN A 513 12.16 -20.93 -13.20
C GLN A 513 11.30 -20.32 -12.09
N LEU A 514 10.38 -19.43 -12.47
CA LEU A 514 9.34 -18.97 -11.56
C LEU A 514 8.37 -20.13 -11.25
N LEU A 515 7.72 -20.05 -10.10
CA LEU A 515 6.81 -21.08 -9.61
C LEU A 515 5.56 -21.21 -10.50
N GLU A 516 5.05 -20.07 -10.95
CA GLU A 516 3.79 -19.99 -11.67
C GLU A 516 3.99 -19.61 -13.15
N THR A 517 3.01 -20.02 -13.95
CA THR A 517 2.89 -19.70 -15.37
C THR A 517 1.67 -18.81 -15.58
N THR A 518 1.58 -18.13 -16.72
CA THR A 518 0.39 -17.33 -17.08
C THR A 518 -0.31 -17.93 -18.29
N PRO A 519 -1.62 -17.66 -18.48
CA PRO A 519 -2.24 -17.83 -19.78
C PRO A 519 -1.46 -17.05 -20.86
N ALA A 520 -1.41 -17.55 -22.09
CA ALA A 520 -0.79 -16.87 -23.22
C ALA A 520 -1.65 -15.69 -23.73
N ILE A 521 -1.94 -14.75 -22.83
CA ILE A 521 -2.74 -13.54 -23.04
C ILE A 521 -1.84 -12.34 -22.77
N ALA A 522 -1.87 -11.34 -23.65
CA ALA A 522 -0.94 -10.21 -23.60
C ALA A 522 -1.04 -9.43 -22.27
N GLU A 523 -2.24 -9.29 -21.71
CA GLU A 523 -2.50 -8.63 -20.43
C GLU A 523 -1.80 -9.34 -19.25
N ASP A 524 -1.99 -10.66 -19.15
CA ASP A 524 -1.43 -11.47 -18.05
C ASP A 524 0.10 -11.50 -18.14
N VAL A 525 0.63 -11.69 -19.35
CA VAL A 525 2.07 -11.66 -19.60
C VAL A 525 2.66 -10.29 -19.30
N HIS A 526 2.00 -9.21 -19.72
CA HIS A 526 2.46 -7.84 -19.47
C HIS A 526 2.60 -7.55 -17.98
N SER A 527 1.65 -7.99 -17.16
CA SER A 527 1.69 -7.82 -15.70
C SER A 527 2.92 -8.48 -15.07
N VAL A 528 3.25 -9.70 -15.47
CA VAL A 528 4.45 -10.41 -15.00
C VAL A 528 5.73 -9.72 -15.46
N LEU A 529 5.81 -9.33 -16.74
CA LEU A 529 7.00 -8.65 -17.27
C LEU A 529 7.22 -7.27 -16.63
N ALA A 530 6.15 -6.53 -16.34
CA ALA A 530 6.21 -5.27 -15.62
C ALA A 530 6.74 -5.45 -14.19
N ALA A 531 6.22 -6.43 -13.46
CA ALA A 531 6.68 -6.79 -12.13
C ALA A 531 8.13 -7.27 -12.13
N ALA A 532 8.53 -8.06 -13.13
CA ALA A 532 9.92 -8.49 -13.30
C ALA A 532 10.86 -7.29 -13.56
N SER A 533 10.45 -6.33 -14.40
CA SER A 533 11.22 -5.09 -14.62
C SER A 533 11.48 -4.31 -13.34
N LYS A 534 10.46 -4.10 -12.50
CA LYS A 534 10.62 -3.46 -11.20
C LYS A 534 11.46 -4.31 -10.23
N PHE A 535 11.27 -5.63 -10.23
CA PHE A 535 12.00 -6.57 -9.38
C PHE A 535 13.51 -6.53 -9.65
N PHE A 536 13.93 -6.75 -10.90
CA PHE A 536 15.35 -6.77 -11.26
C PHE A 536 15.98 -5.38 -11.13
N TRP A 537 15.26 -4.32 -11.49
CA TRP A 537 15.73 -2.95 -11.26
C TRP A 537 16.09 -2.69 -9.79
N HIS A 538 15.19 -3.02 -8.86
CA HIS A 538 15.48 -2.87 -7.43
C HIS A 538 16.53 -3.84 -6.92
N LEU A 539 16.61 -5.05 -7.47
CA LEU A 539 17.61 -6.05 -7.13
C LEU A 539 19.03 -5.60 -7.54
N HIS A 540 19.18 -4.95 -8.69
CA HIS A 540 20.47 -4.45 -9.17
C HIS A 540 20.84 -3.07 -8.62
N ARG A 541 19.87 -2.29 -8.13
CA ARG A 541 20.09 -0.95 -7.56
C ARG A 541 21.14 -0.97 -6.44
N SER A 542 22.31 -0.42 -6.72
CA SER A 542 23.50 -0.44 -5.87
C SER A 542 24.28 0.87 -6.05
N PRO A 543 25.11 1.33 -5.09
CA PRO A 543 25.91 2.54 -5.26
C PRO A 543 26.93 2.37 -6.40
N GLY A 544 27.28 3.49 -7.05
CA GLY A 544 28.40 3.56 -7.98
C GLY A 544 29.76 3.58 -7.27
N GLN A 545 30.66 4.48 -7.69
CA GLN A 545 32.02 4.53 -7.14
C GLN A 545 32.11 5.05 -5.69
N GLN A 546 31.17 5.88 -5.24
CA GLN A 546 31.11 6.39 -3.86
C GLN A 546 30.17 5.51 -3.02
N ARG A 547 30.76 4.60 -2.22
CA ARG A 547 30.05 3.68 -1.33
C ARG A 547 30.62 3.73 0.09
N LEU A 548 29.84 3.29 1.08
CA LEU A 548 30.35 3.05 2.43
C LEU A 548 31.45 1.99 2.39
N GLY A 549 32.49 2.16 3.22
CA GLY A 549 33.56 1.17 3.32
C GLY A 549 33.02 -0.15 3.89
N ASP A 550 33.54 -1.28 3.42
CA ASP A 550 33.08 -2.62 3.79
C ASP A 550 33.20 -2.90 5.31
N GLU A 551 34.06 -2.15 6.03
CA GLU A 551 34.24 -2.20 7.49
C GLU A 551 33.30 -1.27 8.28
N SER A 552 32.38 -0.56 7.62
CA SER A 552 31.51 0.44 8.28
C SER A 552 30.41 -0.19 9.13
N PHE A 553 30.07 -1.45 8.87
CA PHE A 553 29.00 -2.17 9.55
C PHE A 553 29.21 -3.69 9.43
N GLU A 554 28.58 -4.44 10.33
CA GLU A 554 28.54 -5.90 10.30
C GLU A 554 27.09 -6.38 10.31
N ILE A 555 26.79 -7.43 9.55
CA ILE A 555 25.46 -8.04 9.49
C ILE A 555 25.57 -9.51 9.89
N GLU A 556 24.77 -9.91 10.86
CA GLU A 556 24.61 -11.29 11.26
C GLU A 556 23.14 -11.73 11.17
N MET A 557 22.92 -13.01 10.88
CA MET A 557 21.60 -13.63 10.99
C MET A 557 21.66 -14.78 11.99
N HIS A 558 20.62 -14.96 12.80
CA HIS A 558 20.59 -15.95 13.87
C HIS A 558 19.24 -16.66 13.94
N GLN A 559 19.26 -17.91 14.38
CA GLN A 559 18.06 -18.58 14.88
C GLN A 559 17.67 -17.99 16.24
N LEU A 560 16.36 -17.93 16.51
CA LEU A 560 15.79 -17.39 17.74
C LEU A 560 15.06 -18.49 18.52
N GLU A 561 15.16 -18.41 19.84
CA GLU A 561 14.42 -19.24 20.79
C GLU A 561 13.34 -18.42 21.47
N SER A 562 12.16 -19.02 21.63
CA SER A 562 11.08 -18.46 22.44
C SER A 562 11.23 -18.95 23.88
N SER A 563 11.36 -18.03 24.85
CA SER A 563 11.14 -18.36 26.26
C SER A 563 9.83 -17.74 26.77
N GLN A 564 9.07 -18.50 27.55
CA GLN A 564 7.87 -18.01 28.22
C GLN A 564 8.29 -17.24 29.48
N SER A 565 7.96 -15.95 29.55
CA SER A 565 8.11 -15.18 30.78
C SER A 565 6.91 -15.40 31.70
N LEU A 566 7.16 -15.90 32.91
CA LEU A 566 6.13 -16.06 33.95
C LEU A 566 5.62 -14.71 34.52
N ASN A 567 6.32 -13.60 34.26
CA ASN A 567 6.07 -12.30 34.90
C ASN A 567 5.36 -11.26 34.01
N HIS A 568 5.25 -11.49 32.70
CA HIS A 568 4.60 -10.58 31.74
C HIS A 568 3.81 -11.44 30.73
N GLY A 569 2.50 -11.57 30.94
CA GLY A 569 1.62 -12.57 30.32
C GLY A 569 1.94 -12.94 28.86
N TYR A 570 2.08 -14.24 28.61
CA TYR A 570 2.10 -14.93 27.31
C TYR A 570 2.96 -14.37 26.16
N GLU A 571 3.86 -13.41 26.37
CA GLU A 571 4.82 -13.05 25.32
C GLU A 571 5.84 -14.19 25.14
N ASN A 572 5.91 -14.74 23.93
CA ASN A 572 7.10 -15.49 23.52
C ASN A 572 8.24 -14.48 23.44
N ILE A 573 9.16 -14.54 24.40
CA ILE A 573 10.35 -13.73 24.36
C ILE A 573 11.32 -14.35 23.36
N TRP A 574 11.44 -13.74 22.18
CA TRP A 574 12.39 -14.14 21.16
C TRP A 574 13.77 -13.60 21.51
N LYS A 575 14.68 -14.51 21.79
CA LYS A 575 16.08 -14.21 22.13
C LYS A 575 17.01 -15.04 21.27
N ARG A 576 18.18 -14.47 21.00
CA ARG A 576 19.32 -15.19 20.48
C ARG A 576 19.74 -16.24 21.53
N PRO A 577 19.84 -17.54 21.16
CA PRO A 577 20.30 -18.57 22.06
C PRO A 577 21.73 -18.32 22.52
N GLU A 578 22.08 -18.74 23.74
CA GLU A 578 23.46 -18.76 24.18
C GLU A 578 24.22 -19.96 23.56
N GLY A 579 25.51 -19.79 23.27
CA GLY A 579 26.37 -20.87 22.76
C GLY A 579 26.23 -21.13 21.25
N PRO A 580 26.49 -22.38 20.78
CA PRO A 580 26.57 -22.69 19.35
C PRO A 580 25.30 -22.42 18.54
N ALA A 581 24.12 -22.55 19.17
CA ALA A 581 22.82 -22.33 18.52
C ALA A 581 22.56 -20.84 18.17
N GLY A 582 23.22 -19.91 18.87
CA GLY A 582 23.17 -18.48 18.58
C GLY A 582 24.26 -17.99 17.62
N LYS A 583 25.00 -18.86 16.91
CA LYS A 583 26.04 -18.41 15.97
C LYS A 583 25.44 -17.70 14.75
N ASN A 584 26.26 -16.90 14.07
CA ASN A 584 25.88 -16.31 12.79
C ASN A 584 25.68 -17.45 11.77
N ILE A 585 24.50 -17.50 11.15
CA ILE A 585 24.15 -18.51 10.14
C ILE A 585 24.50 -18.08 8.72
N ILE A 586 24.95 -16.83 8.53
CA ILE A 586 25.52 -16.37 7.26
C ILE A 586 26.90 -17.01 7.12
N HIS A 587 27.00 -18.02 6.25
CA HIS A 587 28.24 -18.73 5.97
C HIS A 587 28.66 -18.50 4.53
N GLN A 588 29.85 -17.91 4.32
CA GLN A 588 30.35 -17.53 2.99
C GLN A 588 29.36 -16.65 2.21
N GLY A 589 28.67 -15.75 2.91
CA GLY A 589 27.69 -14.82 2.34
C GLY A 589 26.32 -15.43 2.02
N VAL A 590 26.06 -16.68 2.43
CA VAL A 590 24.83 -17.41 2.12
C VAL A 590 24.22 -17.99 3.39
N VAL A 591 22.89 -18.00 3.47
CA VAL A 591 22.12 -18.68 4.53
C VAL A 591 21.48 -19.93 3.95
N ASN A 592 21.67 -21.07 4.61
CA ASN A 592 21.00 -22.32 4.27
C ASN A 592 20.16 -22.75 5.48
N LEU A 593 18.86 -22.97 5.28
CA LEU A 593 17.95 -23.31 6.38
C LEU A 593 16.86 -24.31 5.97
N GLU A 594 16.27 -24.96 6.97
CA GLU A 594 15.07 -25.77 6.83
C GLU A 594 13.83 -24.87 6.99
N ALA A 595 12.99 -24.84 5.97
CA ALA A 595 11.81 -23.99 5.91
C ALA A 595 10.58 -24.71 6.50
N ASP A 596 10.63 -24.98 7.80
CA ASP A 596 9.63 -25.75 8.56
C ASP A 596 8.37 -24.94 8.97
N GLY A 597 8.34 -23.64 8.67
CA GLY A 597 7.28 -22.70 9.07
C GLY A 597 7.22 -22.40 10.58
N ARG A 598 8.15 -22.93 11.37
CA ARG A 598 8.15 -22.87 12.84
C ARG A 598 9.36 -22.11 13.37
N THR A 599 10.54 -22.41 12.85
CA THR A 599 11.81 -21.85 13.29
C THR A 599 11.87 -20.35 12.99
N ALA A 600 12.17 -19.58 14.03
CA ALA A 600 12.25 -18.13 13.99
C ALA A 600 13.69 -17.67 13.78
N TYR A 601 13.85 -16.61 13.00
CA TYR A 601 15.14 -16.01 12.71
C TYR A 601 15.12 -14.50 12.96
N GLY A 602 16.27 -13.95 13.33
CA GLY A 602 16.48 -12.52 13.52
C GLY A 602 17.77 -12.06 12.85
N VAL A 603 17.91 -10.75 12.70
CA VAL A 603 19.09 -10.11 12.12
C VAL A 603 19.70 -9.15 13.13
N ARG A 604 21.02 -9.06 13.15
CA ARG A 604 21.78 -8.06 13.91
C ARG A 604 22.58 -7.22 12.91
N VAL A 605 22.49 -5.91 13.03
CA VAL A 605 23.28 -4.95 12.25
C VAL A 605 24.06 -4.08 13.22
N GLU A 606 25.38 -4.15 13.18
CA GLU A 606 26.28 -3.37 14.04
C GLU A 606 26.86 -2.20 13.26
N ASN A 607 26.89 -1.01 13.86
CA ASN A 607 27.45 0.19 13.24
C ASN A 607 28.87 0.44 13.76
N HIS A 608 29.87 0.17 12.91
CA HIS A 608 31.29 0.43 13.20
C HIS A 608 31.78 1.78 12.68
N SER A 609 30.92 2.50 11.95
CA SER A 609 31.25 3.82 11.42
C SER A 609 31.19 4.91 12.49
N THR A 610 31.76 6.07 12.17
CA THR A 610 31.70 7.26 13.02
C THR A 610 30.40 8.05 12.88
N ARG A 611 29.47 7.62 12.01
CA ARG A 611 28.20 8.31 11.72
C ARG A 611 27.00 7.41 12.02
N PRO A 612 25.83 7.99 12.30
CA PRO A 612 24.60 7.21 12.36
C PRO A 612 24.30 6.53 11.01
N LEU A 613 23.77 5.31 11.02
CA LEU A 613 23.39 4.55 9.82
C LEU A 613 21.90 4.25 9.81
N TYR A 614 21.23 4.55 8.70
CA TYR A 614 19.85 4.16 8.44
C TYR A 614 19.83 2.84 7.67
N VAL A 615 18.92 1.94 8.06
CA VAL A 615 18.84 0.59 7.48
C VAL A 615 17.41 0.32 7.01
N SER A 616 17.28 -0.12 5.77
CA SER A 616 16.05 -0.70 5.21
C SER A 616 16.36 -2.11 4.68
N VAL A 617 15.49 -3.08 4.97
CA VAL A 617 15.67 -4.49 4.66
C VAL A 617 14.46 -5.00 3.91
N PHE A 618 14.72 -5.61 2.75
CA PHE A 618 13.69 -6.18 1.88
C PHE A 618 14.02 -7.62 1.53
N TYR A 619 13.00 -8.45 1.43
CA TYR A 619 13.11 -9.83 0.96
C TYR A 619 12.56 -9.94 -0.45
N PHE A 620 13.41 -10.35 -1.38
CA PHE A 620 13.08 -10.60 -2.77
C PHE A 620 12.81 -12.10 -2.94
N ASP A 621 11.55 -12.45 -3.15
CA ASP A 621 11.14 -13.82 -3.44
C ASP A 621 11.41 -14.11 -4.92
N CYS A 622 12.42 -14.94 -5.18
CA CYS A 622 12.86 -15.21 -6.55
C CYS A 622 11.94 -16.18 -7.29
N SER A 623 11.04 -16.86 -6.58
CA SER A 623 10.11 -17.83 -7.15
C SER A 623 8.84 -17.16 -7.66
N ASN A 624 8.42 -16.05 -7.07
CA ASN A 624 7.16 -15.38 -7.40
C ASN A 624 7.27 -13.87 -7.68
N LEU A 625 8.48 -13.28 -7.70
CA LEU A 625 8.74 -11.87 -7.97
C LEU A 625 8.15 -10.87 -6.96
N SER A 626 7.74 -11.31 -5.76
CA SER A 626 7.34 -10.40 -4.70
C SER A 626 8.56 -9.77 -4.01
N ILE A 627 8.38 -8.55 -3.51
CA ILE A 627 9.35 -7.85 -2.65
C ILE A 627 8.64 -7.46 -1.35
N ILE A 628 9.11 -8.02 -0.24
CA ILE A 628 8.49 -7.88 1.08
C ILE A 628 9.37 -6.99 1.95
N GLU A 629 8.79 -6.00 2.63
CA GLU A 629 9.48 -5.21 3.64
C GLU A 629 9.71 -6.06 4.90
N TYR A 630 10.98 -6.31 5.23
CA TYR A 630 11.36 -6.94 6.50
C TYR A 630 11.54 -5.89 7.60
N TYR A 631 12.09 -4.73 7.23
CA TYR A 631 12.31 -3.63 8.15
C TYR A 631 12.52 -2.32 7.40
N CYS A 632 11.83 -1.25 7.81
CA CYS A 632 12.14 0.12 7.41
C CYS A 632 11.95 1.02 8.61
N SER A 633 12.93 1.87 8.91
CA SER A 633 12.84 2.79 10.05
C SER A 633 13.53 4.11 9.76
N ALA A 634 12.89 5.19 10.21
CA ALA A 634 13.47 6.52 10.22
C ALA A 634 14.42 6.75 11.40
N ARG A 635 14.65 5.74 12.25
CA ARG A 635 15.61 5.82 13.36
C ARG A 635 16.95 5.22 12.94
N PRO A 636 18.06 5.97 13.04
CA PRO A 636 19.38 5.44 12.71
C PRO A 636 19.97 4.59 13.85
N ILE A 637 20.88 3.71 13.48
CA ILE A 637 21.80 3.01 14.37
C ILE A 637 22.93 3.99 14.72
N SER A 638 23.12 4.28 16.00
CA SER A 638 24.18 5.20 16.43
C SER A 638 25.58 4.56 16.28
N PRO A 639 26.65 5.36 16.11
CA PRO A 639 28.02 4.85 16.09
C PRO A 639 28.33 3.95 17.29
N GLY A 640 28.91 2.77 17.04
CA GLY A 640 29.27 1.80 18.09
C GLY A 640 28.09 1.08 18.73
N THR A 641 26.88 1.21 18.18
CA THR A 641 25.67 0.49 18.65
C THR A 641 25.16 -0.49 17.60
N GLU A 642 24.17 -1.29 17.99
CA GLU A 642 23.54 -2.29 17.12
C GLU A 642 22.03 -2.10 16.99
N LEU A 643 21.50 -2.60 15.88
CA LEU A 643 20.09 -2.85 15.66
C LEU A 643 19.87 -4.36 15.63
N THR A 644 18.91 -4.82 16.42
CA THR A 644 18.38 -6.18 16.28
C THR A 644 17.00 -6.13 15.62
N ILE A 645 16.78 -7.00 14.65
CA ILE A 645 15.52 -7.15 13.92
C ILE A 645 14.95 -8.53 14.21
N GLY A 646 13.71 -8.58 14.70
CA GLY A 646 13.01 -9.82 15.04
C GLY A 646 13.21 -10.36 16.46
N ASN A 647 13.96 -9.64 17.31
CA ASN A 647 14.15 -9.95 18.73
C ASN A 647 13.27 -9.05 19.60
N ASN A 648 12.90 -9.48 20.82
CA ASN A 648 12.07 -8.66 21.73
C ASN A 648 12.77 -7.39 22.25
N ASN A 649 14.10 -7.31 22.18
CA ASN A 649 14.87 -6.10 22.49
C ASN A 649 15.13 -5.23 21.24
N GLY A 650 14.63 -5.67 20.07
CA GLY A 650 14.87 -5.09 18.76
C GLY A 650 13.60 -4.56 18.10
N SER A 651 13.72 -4.16 16.84
CA SER A 651 12.58 -3.67 16.04
C SER A 651 12.07 -4.76 15.10
N GLY A 652 10.76 -4.85 14.86
CA GLY A 652 10.18 -5.82 13.93
C GLY A 652 10.06 -7.25 14.48
N ARG A 653 9.36 -8.13 13.74
CA ARG A 653 9.03 -9.51 14.13
C ARG A 653 10.05 -10.52 13.58
N PRO A 654 10.21 -11.68 14.22
CA PRO A 654 11.09 -12.73 13.73
C PRO A 654 10.64 -13.26 12.37
N PHE A 655 11.60 -13.58 11.52
CA PHE A 655 11.37 -14.17 10.20
C PHE A 655 11.11 -15.66 10.33
N LYS A 656 10.19 -16.19 9.53
CA LYS A 656 9.94 -17.62 9.40
C LYS A 656 9.86 -17.97 7.93
N PHE A 657 10.39 -19.13 7.58
CA PHE A 657 10.44 -19.62 6.20
C PHE A 657 9.59 -20.87 6.10
N TYR A 658 8.82 -20.97 5.03
CA TYR A 658 7.93 -22.10 4.79
C TYR A 658 8.09 -22.55 3.34
N LEU A 659 8.36 -23.83 3.16
CA LEU A 659 8.40 -24.46 1.85
C LEU A 659 7.22 -25.42 1.69
N PRO A 660 6.39 -25.27 0.63
CA PRO A 660 5.35 -26.23 0.30
C PRO A 660 5.89 -27.67 0.14
N PRO A 661 5.12 -28.72 0.52
CA PRO A 661 5.60 -30.11 0.47
C PRO A 661 5.99 -30.63 -0.92
N ASP A 662 5.49 -29.98 -1.97
CA ASP A 662 5.73 -30.26 -3.38
C ASP A 662 6.97 -29.57 -3.95
N GLN A 663 7.61 -28.69 -3.18
CA GLN A 663 8.83 -27.99 -3.58
C GLN A 663 10.07 -28.57 -2.89
N SER A 664 11.16 -28.72 -3.65
CA SER A 664 12.44 -29.22 -3.14
C SER A 664 13.44 -28.12 -2.80
N LEU A 665 13.19 -26.90 -3.25
CA LEU A 665 14.04 -25.72 -3.05
C LEU A 665 13.23 -24.45 -3.31
N ASP A 666 13.46 -23.43 -2.48
CA ASP A 666 13.09 -22.05 -2.79
C ASP A 666 14.28 -21.12 -2.48
N LEU A 667 14.32 -19.95 -3.12
CA LEU A 667 15.36 -18.96 -2.94
C LEU A 667 14.77 -17.57 -2.69
N GLY A 668 15.14 -17.03 -1.53
CA GLY A 668 14.97 -15.62 -1.23
C GLY A 668 16.28 -14.86 -1.28
N LEU A 669 16.23 -13.57 -1.58
CA LEU A 669 17.37 -12.67 -1.42
C LEU A 669 17.01 -11.57 -0.41
N VAL A 670 17.70 -11.53 0.73
CA VAL A 670 17.55 -10.46 1.71
C VAL A 670 18.49 -9.32 1.29
N LYS A 671 17.91 -8.19 0.88
CA LYS A 671 18.64 -7.00 0.46
C LYS A 671 18.57 -5.91 1.52
N PHE A 672 19.74 -5.47 1.96
CA PHE A 672 19.93 -4.35 2.88
C PHE A 672 20.26 -3.10 2.06
N PHE A 673 19.62 -1.98 2.39
CA PHE A 673 20.03 -0.64 2.01
C PHE A 673 20.49 0.07 3.27
N ILE A 674 21.75 0.51 3.27
CA ILE A 674 22.39 1.16 4.41
C ILE A 674 22.90 2.51 3.97
N SER A 675 22.51 3.58 4.65
CA SER A 675 22.85 4.95 4.26
C SER A 675 23.19 5.83 5.46
N THR A 676 24.01 6.85 5.25
CA THR A 676 24.30 7.87 6.29
C THR A 676 23.14 8.83 6.53
N ASP A 677 22.21 8.93 5.57
CA ASP A 677 21.02 9.76 5.65
C ASP A 677 19.75 8.91 5.51
N TYR A 678 18.66 9.38 6.11
CA TYR A 678 17.37 8.71 6.00
C TYR A 678 16.87 8.77 4.56
N VAL A 679 16.47 7.61 4.04
CA VAL A 679 15.83 7.47 2.74
C VAL A 679 14.60 6.61 2.92
N ASP A 680 13.44 7.13 2.51
CA ASP A 680 12.24 6.31 2.46
C ASP A 680 12.29 5.40 1.22
N LEU A 681 12.38 4.10 1.50
CA LEU A 681 12.44 3.03 0.50
C LEU A 681 11.21 2.12 0.53
N SER A 682 10.16 2.49 1.28
CA SER A 682 8.95 1.66 1.45
C SER A 682 8.24 1.31 0.12
N ARG A 683 8.44 2.10 -0.93
CA ARG A 683 7.84 1.90 -2.28
C ARG A 683 8.47 0.78 -3.11
N ILE A 684 9.58 0.21 -2.64
CA ILE A 684 10.20 -0.96 -3.28
C ILE A 684 9.25 -2.17 -3.22
N VAL A 685 8.40 -2.24 -2.17
CA VAL A 685 7.47 -3.33 -1.95
C VAL A 685 6.61 -3.58 -3.20
N GLN A 686 6.44 -4.86 -3.49
CA GLN A 686 5.72 -5.35 -4.66
C GLN A 686 5.09 -6.70 -4.30
N ASP A 687 3.78 -6.85 -4.54
CA ASP A 687 3.13 -8.15 -4.44
C ASP A 687 3.43 -9.01 -5.68
N SER A 688 3.20 -10.32 -5.57
CA SER A 688 3.47 -11.23 -6.69
C SER A 688 2.51 -10.96 -7.86
N PRO A 689 2.99 -10.89 -9.11
CA PRO A 689 2.14 -10.73 -10.29
C PRO A 689 1.28 -11.96 -10.62
N PHE A 690 1.48 -13.08 -9.93
CA PHE A 690 0.72 -14.33 -10.12
C PHE A 690 -0.51 -14.42 -9.22
N GLN A 691 -0.55 -13.60 -8.17
CA GLN A 691 -1.75 -13.41 -7.37
C GLN A 691 -2.63 -12.38 -8.08
N THR A 692 -3.95 -12.60 -8.09
CA THR A 692 -4.89 -11.62 -8.64
C THR A 692 -4.66 -10.31 -7.90
N ALA A 693 -4.47 -9.23 -8.66
CA ALA A 693 -3.77 -8.04 -8.19
C ALA A 693 -4.43 -7.42 -6.93
N HIS A 694 -3.89 -7.76 -5.76
CA HIS A 694 -3.91 -6.89 -4.58
C HIS A 694 -3.09 -5.66 -4.95
N THR A 695 -3.74 -4.69 -5.56
CA THR A 695 -3.03 -3.60 -6.23
C THR A 695 -2.69 -2.54 -5.20
N PHE A 696 -1.69 -2.76 -4.32
CA PHE A 696 -1.24 -1.72 -3.39
C PHE A 696 0.26 -1.42 -3.43
N HIS A 697 0.54 -0.19 -3.81
CA HIS A 697 1.79 0.51 -3.64
C HIS A 697 1.54 1.75 -2.76
N THR A 698 1.69 1.57 -1.45
CA THR A 698 1.58 2.66 -0.50
C THR A 698 2.67 3.71 -0.72
N ASN A 699 2.27 4.97 -0.72
CA ASN A 699 3.15 6.12 -0.83
C ASN A 699 3.22 6.87 0.50
N LEU A 700 4.43 6.96 1.05
CA LEU A 700 4.81 7.82 2.15
C LEU A 700 5.55 9.06 1.63
N GLN A 701 5.51 10.11 2.44
CA GLN A 701 6.24 11.36 2.23
C GLN A 701 7.74 11.12 2.48
N VAL A 702 8.59 11.62 1.56
CA VAL A 702 10.02 11.76 1.84
C VAL A 702 10.19 13.06 2.62
N PRO A 703 10.57 13.03 3.93
CA PRO A 703 10.74 14.23 4.71
C PRO A 703 11.83 15.14 4.14
N ALA A 704 11.67 16.44 4.41
CA ALA A 704 12.57 17.48 3.94
C ALA A 704 14.02 17.24 4.36
N ARG A 705 14.94 17.26 3.39
CA ARG A 705 16.39 17.38 3.64
C ARG A 705 16.71 18.85 3.95
N PRO A 706 17.30 19.19 5.11
CA PRO A 706 18.17 20.35 5.20
C PRO A 706 19.42 20.03 4.38
N VAL A 707 19.66 20.76 3.28
CA VAL A 707 20.84 20.55 2.45
C VAL A 707 22.08 20.85 3.29
N SER A 708 22.77 19.82 3.79
CA SER A 708 24.07 19.95 4.44
C SER A 708 25.16 20.08 3.38
N ILE A 709 25.96 21.15 3.48
CA ILE A 709 27.00 21.49 2.50
C ILE A 709 28.26 20.60 2.63
N ASP A 710 28.35 19.74 3.65
CA ASP A 710 29.48 18.83 3.87
C ASP A 710 29.38 17.52 3.07
N SER A 711 29.54 17.65 1.75
CA SER A 711 29.49 16.56 0.75
C SER A 711 30.60 15.50 0.83
N GLN A 712 31.62 15.66 1.67
CA GLN A 712 32.81 14.79 1.66
C GLN A 712 32.69 13.49 2.48
N SER A 713 31.56 13.23 3.15
CA SER A 713 31.39 12.04 4.01
C SER A 713 30.02 11.33 3.90
N GLU A 714 29.24 11.66 2.87
CA GLU A 714 27.95 11.01 2.59
C GLU A 714 28.17 9.68 1.84
N GLY A 715 27.40 8.65 2.18
CA GLY A 715 27.55 7.33 1.56
C GLY A 715 26.34 6.43 1.76
N TRP A 716 26.16 5.50 0.82
CA TRP A 716 25.24 4.37 0.99
C TRP A 716 25.83 3.09 0.42
N SER A 717 25.28 1.96 0.82
CA SER A 717 25.68 0.63 0.37
C SER A 717 24.52 -0.34 0.40
N THR A 718 24.69 -1.42 -0.36
CA THR A 718 23.75 -2.53 -0.37
C THR A 718 24.46 -3.83 -0.07
N VAL A 719 23.84 -4.67 0.75
CA VAL A 719 24.26 -6.05 0.97
C VAL A 719 23.15 -6.98 0.52
N LEU A 720 23.50 -8.06 -0.17
CA LEU A 720 22.56 -9.06 -0.66
C LEU A 720 22.93 -10.41 -0.07
N ILE A 721 22.04 -11.01 0.71
CA ILE A 721 22.24 -12.31 1.36
C ILE A 721 21.23 -13.31 0.77
N PRO A 722 21.69 -14.32 0.01
CA PRO A 722 20.84 -15.40 -0.45
C PRO A 722 20.43 -16.32 0.71
N VAL A 723 19.14 -16.65 0.76
CA VAL A 723 18.53 -17.57 1.73
C VAL A 723 17.99 -18.77 0.97
N LEU A 724 18.72 -19.89 1.03
CA LEU A 724 18.30 -21.16 0.45
C LEU A 724 17.40 -21.89 1.44
N GLN A 725 16.20 -22.22 0.97
CA GLN A 725 15.17 -22.87 1.75
C GLN A 725 15.04 -24.32 1.31
N HIS A 726 15.27 -25.25 2.22
CA HIS A 726 15.13 -26.68 1.98
C HIS A 726 13.91 -27.25 2.71
N PRO A 727 13.31 -28.34 2.19
CA PRO A 727 12.25 -29.03 2.89
C PRO A 727 12.77 -29.55 4.24
N PRO A 728 11.92 -29.61 5.28
CA PRO A 728 12.31 -30.19 6.55
C PRO A 728 12.86 -31.60 6.37
N ALA A 729 13.95 -31.93 7.07
CA ALA A 729 14.48 -33.28 7.02
C ALA A 729 13.37 -34.29 7.37
N ARG A 730 13.12 -35.29 6.51
CA ARG A 730 12.18 -36.37 6.82
C ARG A 730 12.74 -37.17 8.00
N GLY A 731 12.40 -36.76 9.22
CA GLY A 731 12.65 -37.55 10.42
C GLY A 731 11.89 -38.87 10.30
N GLN A 732 12.63 -39.97 10.41
CA GLN A 732 12.04 -41.27 10.73
C GLN A 732 11.20 -41.10 11.99
N SER A 733 9.90 -41.39 11.85
CA SER A 733 8.87 -41.28 12.89
C SER A 733 9.27 -41.87 14.22
#